data_AF-A0A9E1DVQ0-F1
#
_entry.id   AF-A0A9E1DVQ0-F1
#
_cell.length_a   1.000
_cell.length_b   1.000
_cell.length_c   1.000
_cell.angle_alpha   90.00
_cell.angle_beta   90.00
_cell.angle_gamma   90.00
#
_symmetry.space_group_name_H-M   'P 1'
#
loop_
_entity.id
_entity.type
_entity.pdbx_description
1 polymer ?
#
loop_
_entity_poly.entity_id
_entity_poly.type
_entity_poly.pdbx_seq_one_letter_code
_entity_poly.pdbx_strand_id
1 'polypeptide(L)'
;MSFKRRLRAGLLAAVLALSGSFSGCSLYEGPPPPRKKEFSQGNLGCLKDFGAKLILYFDGEGTPEGVNKVADCAISALRTFGDLVRGENRDRFTAQEVRNFMQRYFLDDVVVSDAFLRELMRVKQALVGGKETDFTPSDLKEAEGLVNAFREILLRLQPVMPLSVDRTRTESIEYVEAEAKAITEVGEIFGRRITEKDSTYSFDELGRLLDEIARAFPATAVTLENIRSNLKVAGVLKEMLISPESPRGTVTAAEWRLVFQDGSRWLGNYLKYLNMQGKFPDWTRGDGRARLAVVIGESIDLFDRVVDRHCPKGSKLPNGRCAVAPGIPFSLVQEVMEAIDWDGTIGDVKFRKSTLENLMVPLVRHFFGGTDLSETGRAANRITADHLDRIRSLVRDWLDGARYVEGLFAKMTRNPAFPDNAQITTESILKTDVREVLRANGGVTESSVAIADGLRGAFRDTYALSDAASRGAIFDGKNKTRPRVYRELVRYTWLRPLMRAAVLGYMESGDLAKRSKYVDSDGLTRPELEMMIKDYWQILVDFQMVGQHNSPEKDSKNRFREAALFTQVSDGNLLISVGEGVQLVLYMLSSDPIGKEMHSRVARICRNGPPDDYGQPTIEPNCYRTNLLDFRPSNPTNKDLLAPFPVLIRFYQGLSEKDRAKFAEYAEIAIRKPGYTEATYFGSDASDSLPMMFHYIEALFLRFDKNGDGFIDKAEAKEAFPVFANTLADIADMKPTDGKLVSVFTYLLAKGSPPVDDSMGGWSRFWHSAAFLWWHLTKPSFKADRLGLLQVFATLSSQPPKATVAPDGKGAPVNP
;
A
#
# COMPACT_ATOMS: atom_id res chain seq x y z
N MET A 1 -4.98 15.77 -15.36
CA MET A 1 -5.21 16.77 -16.43
C MET A 1 -4.05 17.76 -16.68
N SER A 2 -2.99 17.86 -15.86
CA SER A 2 -1.92 18.87 -16.06
C SER A 2 -0.63 18.39 -16.74
N PHE A 3 -0.36 17.08 -16.84
CA PHE A 3 0.85 16.58 -17.53
C PHE A 3 0.75 16.67 -19.07
N LYS A 4 -0.40 16.29 -19.65
CA LYS A 4 -0.65 16.42 -21.10
C LYS A 4 -0.53 17.85 -21.61
N ARG A 5 -1.02 18.85 -20.87
CA ARG A 5 -0.87 20.26 -21.26
C ARG A 5 0.56 20.78 -21.11
N ARG A 6 1.33 20.29 -20.13
CA ARG A 6 2.73 20.70 -19.90
C ARG A 6 3.71 20.02 -20.88
N LEU A 7 3.53 18.73 -21.16
CA LEU A 7 4.29 18.02 -22.20
C LEU A 7 3.95 18.55 -23.59
N ARG A 8 2.65 18.77 -23.89
CA ARG A 8 2.23 19.44 -25.12
C ARG A 8 2.78 20.85 -25.20
N ALA A 9 2.70 21.68 -24.16
CA ALA A 9 3.28 23.03 -24.22
C ALA A 9 4.80 23.02 -24.41
N GLY A 10 5.53 22.10 -23.76
CA GLY A 10 6.98 21.98 -23.90
C GLY A 10 7.42 21.46 -25.27
N LEU A 11 6.74 20.45 -25.82
CA LEU A 11 7.03 19.90 -27.15
C LEU A 11 6.54 20.88 -28.25
N LEU A 12 5.32 21.42 -28.13
CA LEU A 12 4.71 22.35 -29.08
C LEU A 12 5.45 23.69 -29.11
N ALA A 13 5.95 24.20 -27.98
CA ALA A 13 6.81 25.39 -27.99
C ALA A 13 8.21 25.08 -28.56
N ALA A 14 8.76 23.88 -28.32
CA ALA A 14 10.07 23.47 -28.88
C ALA A 14 10.02 23.31 -30.40
N VAL A 15 8.85 22.90 -30.91
CA VAL A 15 8.62 22.73 -32.34
C VAL A 15 8.11 23.99 -33.02
N LEU A 16 7.29 24.82 -32.35
CA LEU A 16 6.94 26.14 -32.86
C LEU A 16 8.16 27.09 -32.91
N ALA A 17 9.14 26.90 -32.03
CA ALA A 17 10.44 27.60 -32.10
C ALA A 17 11.35 27.09 -33.24
N LEU A 18 11.06 25.92 -33.83
CA LEU A 18 11.76 25.40 -35.00
C LEU A 18 11.00 25.65 -36.32
N SER A 19 9.71 26.01 -36.27
CA SER A 19 8.85 26.13 -37.46
C SER A 19 8.21 27.51 -37.69
N GLY A 20 8.70 28.57 -37.04
CA GLY A 20 8.10 29.90 -37.12
C GLY A 20 9.05 31.02 -37.55
N SER A 21 9.12 31.29 -38.86
CA SER A 21 9.10 32.65 -39.42
C SER A 21 8.97 32.61 -40.96
N PHE A 22 7.76 32.89 -41.44
CA PHE A 22 7.54 33.45 -42.78
C PHE A 22 7.92 34.94 -42.76
N SER A 23 8.60 35.38 -43.83
CA SER A 23 8.73 36.75 -44.38
C SER A 23 9.33 37.87 -43.51
N GLY A 24 10.47 38.42 -43.95
CA GLY A 24 10.94 39.76 -43.55
C GLY A 24 12.39 40.07 -43.92
N CYS A 25 12.59 40.93 -44.92
CA CYS A 25 13.85 41.35 -45.56
C CYS A 25 15.00 41.79 -44.63
N SER A 26 16.24 41.48 -45.03
CA SER A 26 17.43 42.29 -44.74
C SER A 26 18.36 42.26 -45.96
N LEU A 27 18.45 43.41 -46.64
CA LEU A 27 19.36 43.69 -47.75
C LEU A 27 20.71 44.14 -47.14
N TYR A 28 21.76 43.35 -47.32
CA TYR A 28 23.14 43.77 -47.05
C TYR A 28 24.02 43.33 -48.21
N GLU A 29 24.33 44.26 -49.11
CA GLU A 29 25.28 44.06 -50.21
C GLU A 29 26.71 44.33 -49.71
N GLY A 30 27.46 43.26 -49.49
CA GLY A 30 28.93 43.26 -49.45
C GLY A 30 29.49 42.50 -50.67
N PRO A 31 30.74 42.75 -51.07
CA PRO A 31 31.33 42.19 -52.30
C PRO A 31 31.34 40.65 -52.29
N PRO A 32 31.24 40.00 -53.47
CA PRO A 32 31.00 38.56 -53.55
C PRO A 32 32.21 37.79 -52.98
N PRO A 33 32.01 36.98 -51.93
CA PRO A 33 33.05 36.04 -51.50
C PRO A 33 33.29 35.00 -52.61
N PRO A 34 34.49 34.39 -52.67
CA PRO A 34 34.84 33.40 -53.68
C PRO A 34 33.72 32.36 -53.81
N ARG A 35 33.30 32.08 -55.06
CA ARG A 35 32.13 31.24 -55.40
C ARG A 35 32.06 30.01 -54.50
N LYS A 36 31.31 30.14 -53.40
CA LYS A 36 30.85 29.01 -52.61
C LYS A 36 30.04 28.19 -53.61
N LYS A 37 30.37 26.91 -53.78
CA LYS A 37 29.43 25.99 -54.44
C LYS A 37 28.12 26.10 -53.65
N GLU A 38 27.16 26.84 -54.19
CA GLU A 38 25.78 26.85 -53.70
C GLU A 38 25.26 25.45 -53.97
N PHE A 39 25.41 24.58 -52.98
CA PHE A 39 24.67 23.34 -52.97
C PHE A 39 23.20 23.72 -52.87
N SER A 40 22.40 23.20 -53.79
CA SER A 40 20.95 23.33 -53.71
C SER A 40 20.53 22.82 -52.33
N GLN A 41 19.81 23.66 -51.57
CA GLN A 41 19.33 23.35 -50.23
C GLN A 41 18.46 22.07 -50.16
N GLY A 42 18.12 21.47 -51.30
CA GLY A 42 17.23 20.33 -51.44
C GLY A 42 17.62 19.09 -50.64
N ASN A 43 18.92 18.80 -50.46
CA ASN A 43 19.34 17.55 -49.78
C ASN A 43 19.47 17.66 -48.24
N LEU A 44 19.68 18.86 -47.69
CA LEU A 44 19.81 19.05 -46.23
C LEU A 44 18.54 19.62 -45.59
N GLY A 45 17.64 20.22 -46.38
CA GLY A 45 16.40 20.82 -45.89
C GLY A 45 15.41 19.84 -45.26
N CYS A 46 15.60 18.52 -45.40
CA CYS A 46 14.68 17.52 -44.86
C CYS A 46 14.64 17.43 -43.32
N LEU A 47 15.68 17.94 -42.62
CA LEU A 47 15.71 18.07 -41.15
C LEU A 47 15.07 19.38 -40.64
N LYS A 48 14.72 20.32 -41.51
CA LYS A 48 14.12 21.61 -41.11
C LYS A 48 12.84 21.41 -40.29
N ASP A 49 12.04 20.40 -40.64
CA ASP A 49 10.81 20.01 -39.92
C ASP A 49 11.01 18.79 -39.02
N PHE A 50 12.24 18.45 -38.64
CA PHE A 50 12.53 17.26 -37.82
C PHE A 50 11.72 17.25 -36.53
N GLY A 51 11.67 18.38 -35.81
CA GLY A 51 10.90 18.53 -34.60
C GLY A 51 9.40 18.24 -34.81
N ALA A 52 8.80 18.82 -35.86
CA ALA A 52 7.39 18.60 -36.17
C ALA A 52 7.09 17.12 -36.52
N LYS A 53 7.94 16.47 -37.31
CA LYS A 53 7.80 15.04 -37.62
C LYS A 53 7.96 14.16 -36.38
N LEU A 54 8.84 14.53 -35.46
CA LEU A 54 9.05 13.83 -34.21
C LEU A 54 7.84 13.98 -33.28
N ILE A 55 7.20 15.16 -33.24
CA ILE A 55 5.92 15.35 -32.54
C ILE A 55 4.85 14.43 -33.09
N LEU A 56 4.64 14.46 -34.42
CA LEU A 56 3.65 13.60 -35.06
C LEU A 56 3.89 12.13 -34.70
N TYR A 57 5.15 11.71 -34.67
CA TYR A 57 5.52 10.37 -34.21
C TYR A 57 5.12 10.12 -32.74
N PHE A 58 5.50 11.01 -31.81
CA PHE A 58 5.17 10.85 -30.39
C PHE A 58 3.67 10.97 -30.10
N ASP A 59 2.92 11.66 -30.95
CA ASP A 59 1.46 11.75 -30.91
C ASP A 59 0.77 10.54 -31.57
N GLY A 60 1.53 9.58 -32.13
CA GLY A 60 1.01 8.38 -32.80
C GLY A 60 0.54 8.61 -34.24
N GLU A 61 0.78 9.79 -34.81
CA GLU A 61 0.46 10.16 -36.18
C GLU A 61 1.63 9.90 -37.16
N GLY A 62 2.81 9.52 -36.65
CA GLY A 62 3.99 9.21 -37.44
C GLY A 62 3.84 7.90 -38.23
N THR A 63 4.23 7.93 -39.51
CA THR A 63 4.24 6.74 -40.38
C THR A 63 5.63 6.09 -40.42
N PRO A 64 5.72 4.76 -40.68
CA PRO A 64 7.01 4.09 -40.92
C PRO A 64 7.85 4.78 -42.01
N GLU A 65 7.20 5.24 -43.09
CA GLU A 65 7.86 6.02 -44.15
C GLU A 65 8.41 7.36 -43.63
N GLY A 66 7.65 8.05 -42.78
CA GLY A 66 8.11 9.29 -42.13
C GLY A 66 9.35 9.06 -41.27
N VAL A 67 9.36 8.00 -40.46
CA VAL A 67 10.51 7.59 -39.64
C VAL A 67 11.73 7.27 -40.53
N ASN A 68 11.52 6.49 -41.59
CA ASN A 68 12.57 6.14 -42.55
C ASN A 68 13.17 7.38 -43.22
N LYS A 69 12.33 8.28 -43.74
CA LYS A 69 12.78 9.53 -44.38
C LYS A 69 13.57 10.41 -43.43
N VAL A 70 13.16 10.49 -42.17
CA VAL A 70 13.88 11.25 -41.14
C VAL A 70 15.25 10.63 -40.86
N ALA A 71 15.33 9.31 -40.70
CA ALA A 71 16.59 8.62 -40.48
C ALA A 71 17.55 8.70 -41.68
N ASP A 72 17.03 8.46 -42.89
CA ASP A 72 17.81 8.56 -44.13
C ASP A 72 18.34 9.98 -44.34
N CYS A 73 17.53 10.99 -44.00
CA CYS A 73 17.94 12.39 -44.01
C CYS A 73 19.08 12.67 -43.02
N ALA A 74 18.98 12.18 -41.78
CA ALA A 74 20.04 12.35 -40.78
C ALA A 74 21.35 11.65 -41.20
N ILE A 75 21.27 10.44 -41.76
CA ILE A 75 22.44 9.72 -42.31
C ILE A 75 23.05 10.50 -43.47
N SER A 76 22.23 11.00 -44.40
CA SER A 76 22.70 11.83 -45.51
C SER A 76 23.38 13.11 -45.03
N ALA A 77 22.85 13.76 -43.97
CA ALA A 77 23.46 14.93 -43.36
C ALA A 77 24.84 14.61 -42.73
N LEU A 78 24.99 13.48 -42.05
CA LEU A 78 26.29 13.02 -41.51
C LEU A 78 27.32 12.77 -42.62
N ARG A 79 26.92 12.12 -43.71
CA ARG A 79 27.80 11.89 -44.88
C ARG A 79 28.20 13.20 -45.54
N THR A 80 27.22 14.06 -45.76
CA THR A 80 27.44 15.39 -46.35
C THR A 80 28.37 16.23 -45.48
N PHE A 81 28.25 16.16 -44.15
CA PHE A 81 29.19 16.81 -43.24
C PHE A 81 30.62 16.30 -43.47
N GLY A 82 30.83 14.98 -43.48
CA GLY A 82 32.14 14.37 -43.72
C GLY A 82 32.74 14.72 -45.09
N ASP A 83 31.91 14.84 -46.12
CA ASP A 83 32.35 15.16 -47.49
C ASP A 83 32.65 16.65 -47.70
N LEU A 84 31.87 17.54 -47.06
CA LEU A 84 31.93 18.99 -47.30
C LEU A 84 32.85 19.72 -46.35
N VAL A 85 32.91 19.31 -45.08
CA VAL A 85 33.73 19.98 -44.08
C VAL A 85 35.15 19.47 -44.23
N ARG A 86 35.94 20.12 -45.07
CA ARG A 86 37.40 19.90 -45.08
C ARG A 86 37.95 20.53 -43.80
N GLY A 87 37.96 19.74 -42.73
CA GLY A 87 38.45 20.19 -41.44
C GLY A 87 39.86 20.78 -41.54
N GLU A 88 40.23 21.63 -40.60
CA GLU A 88 41.60 22.18 -40.50
C GLU A 88 42.65 21.05 -40.54
N ASN A 89 42.28 19.88 -40.02
CA ASN A 89 43.01 18.63 -40.15
C ASN A 89 42.21 17.63 -40.99
N ARG A 90 42.84 17.01 -42.00
CA ARG A 90 42.13 16.13 -42.96
C ARG A 90 41.38 14.95 -42.34
N ASP A 91 41.80 14.48 -41.18
CA ASP A 91 41.27 13.26 -40.56
C ASP A 91 40.40 13.54 -39.32
N ARG A 92 40.10 14.82 -39.02
CA ARG A 92 39.30 15.18 -37.85
C ARG A 92 38.52 16.48 -38.07
N PHE A 93 37.36 16.56 -37.44
CA PHE A 93 36.49 17.73 -37.43
C PHE A 93 36.41 18.27 -36.01
N THR A 94 36.80 19.51 -35.83
CA THR A 94 36.76 20.18 -34.53
C THR A 94 35.33 20.48 -34.11
N ALA A 95 35.12 20.65 -32.81
CA ALA A 95 33.83 21.07 -32.28
C ALA A 95 33.30 22.36 -32.96
N GLN A 96 34.18 23.34 -33.24
CA GLN A 96 33.78 24.59 -33.90
C GLN A 96 33.27 24.37 -35.33
N GLU A 97 33.85 23.43 -36.06
CA GLU A 97 33.40 23.07 -37.41
C GLU A 97 32.02 22.41 -37.37
N VAL A 98 31.76 21.55 -36.38
CA VAL A 98 30.44 20.96 -36.12
C VAL A 98 29.42 22.05 -35.82
N ARG A 99 29.74 23.00 -34.92
CA ARG A 99 28.88 24.17 -34.65
C ARG A 99 28.57 24.95 -35.92
N ASN A 100 29.60 25.35 -36.66
CA ASN A 100 29.44 26.18 -37.86
C ASN A 100 28.54 25.48 -38.89
N PHE A 101 28.68 24.16 -39.01
CA PHE A 101 27.81 23.36 -39.86
C PHE A 101 26.37 23.35 -39.33
N MET A 102 26.15 23.04 -38.05
CA MET A 102 24.81 22.99 -37.48
C MET A 102 24.06 24.33 -37.58
N GLN A 103 24.72 25.42 -37.21
CA GLN A 103 24.15 26.78 -37.28
C GLN A 103 23.83 27.22 -38.70
N ARG A 104 24.68 26.84 -39.67
CA ARG A 104 24.48 27.25 -41.06
C ARG A 104 23.37 26.48 -41.77
N TYR A 105 23.10 25.24 -41.39
CA TYR A 105 22.22 24.35 -42.14
C TYR A 105 20.96 23.91 -41.40
N PHE A 106 20.92 23.98 -40.06
CA PHE A 106 19.82 23.45 -39.26
C PHE A 106 19.32 24.38 -38.15
N LEU A 107 20.16 25.31 -37.68
CA LEU A 107 19.92 26.11 -36.48
C LEU A 107 20.01 27.61 -36.78
N ASP A 108 19.27 28.06 -37.81
CA ASP A 108 19.36 29.42 -38.37
C ASP A 108 19.30 30.52 -37.29
N ASP A 109 18.44 30.35 -36.28
CA ASP A 109 18.24 31.33 -35.19
C ASP A 109 18.82 30.91 -33.82
N VAL A 110 19.47 29.73 -33.74
CA VAL A 110 19.94 29.19 -32.46
C VAL A 110 21.45 29.32 -32.32
N VAL A 111 21.86 30.11 -31.34
CA VAL A 111 23.29 30.28 -31.00
C VAL A 111 23.75 29.11 -30.12
N VAL A 112 24.61 28.23 -30.66
CA VAL A 112 25.18 27.09 -29.93
C VAL A 112 26.37 27.58 -29.11
N SER A 113 26.22 27.67 -27.79
CA SER A 113 27.27 28.10 -26.86
C SER A 113 28.49 27.14 -26.84
N ASP A 114 29.64 27.60 -26.36
CA ASP A 114 30.84 26.74 -26.13
C ASP A 114 30.57 25.65 -25.09
N ALA A 115 29.76 25.96 -24.09
CA ALA A 115 29.36 25.00 -23.08
C ALA A 115 28.43 23.93 -23.68
N PHE A 116 27.44 24.32 -24.49
CA PHE A 116 26.54 23.39 -25.16
C PHE A 116 27.29 22.44 -26.08
N LEU A 117 28.19 23.00 -26.90
CA LEU A 117 28.99 22.21 -27.83
C LEU A 117 29.92 21.24 -27.10
N ARG A 118 30.52 21.65 -25.98
CA ARG A 118 31.35 20.76 -25.15
C ARG A 118 30.54 19.59 -24.59
N GLU A 119 29.37 19.85 -24.01
CA GLU A 119 28.51 18.78 -23.50
C GLU A 119 27.99 17.87 -24.64
N LEU A 120 27.74 18.42 -25.83
CA LEU A 120 27.41 17.63 -27.03
C LEU A 120 28.56 16.69 -27.41
N MET A 121 29.81 17.15 -27.34
CA MET A 121 30.97 16.30 -27.62
C MET A 121 31.17 15.19 -26.59
N ARG A 122 30.83 15.44 -25.31
CA ARG A 122 30.81 14.40 -24.27
C ARG A 122 29.75 13.35 -24.53
N VAL A 123 28.55 13.77 -24.92
CA VAL A 123 27.48 12.84 -25.34
C VAL A 123 27.93 12.03 -26.55
N LYS A 124 28.59 12.66 -27.53
CA LYS A 124 29.19 11.94 -28.66
C LYS A 124 30.19 10.90 -28.19
N GLN A 125 31.11 11.26 -27.29
CA GLN A 125 32.08 10.31 -26.75
C GLN A 125 31.37 9.14 -26.06
N ALA A 126 30.30 9.42 -25.32
CA ALA A 126 29.51 8.39 -24.65
C ALA A 126 28.81 7.43 -25.63
N LEU A 127 28.17 7.95 -26.69
CA LEU A 127 27.31 7.17 -27.57
C LEU A 127 28.03 6.57 -28.78
N VAL A 128 29.08 7.24 -29.25
CA VAL A 128 29.74 6.95 -30.54
C VAL A 128 31.21 6.55 -30.32
N GLY A 129 31.84 7.09 -29.28
CA GLY A 129 33.25 6.87 -28.93
C GLY A 129 34.18 8.02 -29.35
N GLY A 130 35.48 7.73 -29.39
CA GLY A 130 36.51 8.69 -29.80
C GLY A 130 36.88 9.71 -28.72
N LYS A 131 37.38 10.88 -29.14
CA LYS A 131 37.79 11.97 -28.23
C LYS A 131 36.65 12.99 -28.04
N GLU A 132 36.70 13.72 -26.92
CA GLU A 132 35.78 14.83 -26.59
C GLU A 132 36.04 16.09 -27.44
N THR A 133 37.18 16.20 -28.12
CA THR A 133 37.56 17.44 -28.82
C THR A 133 37.24 17.43 -30.31
N ASP A 134 37.14 16.25 -30.91
CA ASP A 134 36.99 16.10 -32.35
C ASP A 134 36.10 14.90 -32.74
N PHE A 135 35.55 15.00 -33.95
CA PHE A 135 34.99 13.87 -34.69
C PHE A 135 36.03 13.36 -35.68
N THR A 136 36.13 12.05 -35.83
CA THR A 136 36.87 11.41 -36.92
C THR A 136 35.89 10.86 -37.96
N PRO A 137 36.34 10.51 -39.18
CA PRO A 137 35.52 9.76 -40.13
C PRO A 137 34.95 8.45 -39.55
N SER A 138 35.69 7.81 -38.64
CA SER A 138 35.21 6.63 -37.91
C SER A 138 34.04 6.98 -36.99
N ASP A 139 34.11 8.12 -36.29
CA ASP A 139 33.01 8.58 -35.43
C ASP A 139 31.75 8.89 -36.25
N LEU A 140 31.88 9.51 -37.43
CA LEU A 140 30.74 9.76 -38.30
C LEU A 140 30.06 8.45 -38.75
N LYS A 141 30.86 7.43 -39.10
CA LYS A 141 30.34 6.10 -39.45
C LYS A 141 29.63 5.43 -38.27
N GLU A 142 30.18 5.55 -37.07
CA GLU A 142 29.55 5.04 -35.86
C GLU A 142 28.25 5.79 -35.53
N ALA A 143 28.20 7.11 -35.77
CA ALA A 143 27.00 7.92 -35.65
C ALA A 143 25.93 7.51 -36.66
N GLU A 144 26.29 7.18 -37.91
CA GLU A 144 25.35 6.58 -38.88
C GLU A 144 24.77 5.26 -38.36
N GLY A 145 25.61 4.40 -37.76
CA GLY A 145 25.18 3.17 -37.13
C GLY A 145 24.20 3.42 -35.98
N LEU A 146 24.45 4.44 -35.17
CA LEU A 146 23.56 4.85 -34.08
C LEU A 146 22.21 5.36 -34.62
N VAL A 147 22.21 6.19 -35.67
CA VAL A 147 20.96 6.67 -36.31
C VAL A 147 20.14 5.50 -36.87
N ASN A 148 20.79 4.48 -37.45
CA ASN A 148 20.09 3.27 -37.89
C ASN A 148 19.48 2.48 -36.73
N ALA A 149 20.17 2.39 -35.58
CA ALA A 149 19.59 1.77 -34.39
C ALA A 149 18.37 2.57 -33.87
N PHE A 150 18.45 3.90 -33.85
CA PHE A 150 17.32 4.77 -33.53
C PHE A 150 16.14 4.58 -34.50
N ARG A 151 16.42 4.46 -35.80
CA ARG A 151 15.41 4.15 -36.82
C ARG A 151 14.68 2.85 -36.50
N GLU A 152 15.42 1.78 -36.23
CA GLU A 152 14.83 0.48 -35.89
C GLU A 152 13.94 0.58 -34.63
N ILE A 153 14.42 1.28 -33.61
CA ILE A 153 13.70 1.52 -32.36
C ILE A 153 12.41 2.30 -32.59
N LEU A 154 12.47 3.40 -33.35
CA LEU A 154 11.30 4.20 -33.68
C LEU A 154 10.30 3.38 -34.50
N LEU A 155 10.75 2.54 -35.42
CA LEU A 155 9.84 1.66 -36.16
C LEU A 155 9.18 0.60 -35.25
N ARG A 156 9.91 0.06 -34.26
CA ARG A 156 9.37 -0.90 -33.28
C ARG A 156 8.36 -0.28 -32.32
N LEU A 157 8.59 0.95 -31.88
CA LEU A 157 7.68 1.67 -30.98
C LEU A 157 6.49 2.30 -31.71
N GLN A 158 6.60 2.55 -33.02
CA GLN A 158 5.56 3.23 -33.80
C GLN A 158 4.15 2.65 -33.58
N PRO A 159 3.93 1.31 -33.58
CA PRO A 159 2.60 0.74 -33.41
C PRO A 159 1.98 1.00 -32.02
N VAL A 160 2.80 1.36 -31.03
CA VAL A 160 2.38 1.59 -29.64
C VAL A 160 2.42 3.07 -29.24
N MET A 161 2.66 3.99 -30.20
CA MET A 161 2.58 5.43 -29.97
C MET A 161 1.13 5.96 -30.09
N PRO A 162 0.73 6.98 -29.31
CA PRO A 162 1.47 7.61 -28.22
C PRO A 162 1.57 6.73 -26.96
N LEU A 163 2.73 6.78 -26.28
CA LEU A 163 2.87 6.31 -24.90
C LEU A 163 2.22 7.34 -23.98
N SER A 164 1.05 7.03 -23.42
CA SER A 164 0.30 7.97 -22.57
C SER A 164 -0.37 7.23 -21.43
N VAL A 165 -0.12 7.69 -20.19
CA VAL A 165 -0.74 7.12 -18.96
C VAL A 165 -2.26 6.97 -19.09
N ASP A 166 -2.95 8.00 -19.60
CA ASP A 166 -4.41 7.95 -19.77
C ASP A 166 -4.84 6.88 -20.79
N ARG A 167 -4.01 6.64 -21.81
CA ARG A 167 -4.28 5.64 -22.86
C ARG A 167 -4.03 4.25 -22.31
N THR A 168 -2.87 4.02 -21.70
CA THR A 168 -2.50 2.76 -21.05
C THR A 168 -3.58 2.30 -20.06
N ARG A 169 -4.22 3.21 -19.32
CA ARG A 169 -5.32 2.91 -18.40
C ARG A 169 -6.57 2.31 -19.08
N THR A 170 -6.83 2.65 -20.34
CA THR A 170 -8.07 2.28 -21.04
C THR A 170 -7.88 1.22 -22.12
N GLU A 171 -6.64 1.00 -22.58
CA GLU A 171 -6.33 0.08 -23.68
C GLU A 171 -6.51 -1.41 -23.34
N SER A 172 -6.43 -2.26 -24.37
CA SER A 172 -6.49 -3.72 -24.21
C SER A 172 -5.26 -4.26 -23.47
N ILE A 173 -5.40 -5.44 -22.84
CA ILE A 173 -4.28 -6.05 -22.11
C ILE A 173 -3.18 -6.41 -23.10
N GLU A 174 -3.57 -6.96 -24.26
CA GLU A 174 -2.69 -7.36 -25.35
C GLU A 174 -1.90 -6.17 -25.89
N TYR A 175 -2.53 -5.00 -26.00
CA TYR A 175 -1.87 -3.77 -26.40
C TYR A 175 -0.81 -3.36 -25.37
N VAL A 176 -1.15 -3.34 -24.08
CA VAL A 176 -0.20 -2.96 -23.02
C VAL A 176 0.94 -3.98 -22.88
N GLU A 177 0.69 -5.26 -23.11
CA GLU A 177 1.74 -6.29 -23.20
C GLU A 177 2.67 -6.05 -24.39
N ALA A 178 2.12 -5.74 -25.57
CA ALA A 178 2.90 -5.40 -26.75
C ALA A 178 3.73 -4.12 -26.53
N GLU A 179 3.16 -3.11 -25.87
CA GLU A 179 3.82 -1.86 -25.48
C GLU A 179 4.98 -2.13 -24.51
N ALA A 180 4.74 -2.87 -23.42
CA ALA A 180 5.77 -3.25 -22.46
C ALA A 180 6.89 -4.08 -23.10
N LYS A 181 6.54 -5.00 -24.00
CA LYS A 181 7.51 -5.81 -24.75
C LYS A 181 8.34 -4.93 -25.69
N ALA A 182 7.73 -4.05 -26.47
CA ALA A 182 8.43 -3.15 -27.39
C ALA A 182 9.41 -2.25 -26.63
N ILE A 183 8.99 -1.68 -25.49
CA ILE A 183 9.86 -0.88 -24.61
C ILE A 183 11.05 -1.69 -24.10
N THR A 184 10.83 -2.95 -23.71
CA THR A 184 11.90 -3.86 -23.25
C THR A 184 12.90 -4.17 -24.36
N GLU A 185 12.43 -4.52 -25.56
CA GLU A 185 13.30 -4.80 -26.72
C GLU A 185 14.14 -3.58 -27.09
N VAL A 186 13.54 -2.38 -27.08
CA VAL A 186 14.24 -1.12 -27.31
C VAL A 186 15.31 -0.87 -26.26
N GLY A 187 15.00 -1.12 -24.98
CA GLY A 187 15.98 -1.04 -23.90
C GLY A 187 17.17 -1.98 -24.12
N GLU A 188 16.94 -3.20 -24.60
CA GLU A 188 18.00 -4.15 -24.91
C GLU A 188 18.87 -3.72 -26.10
N ILE A 189 18.27 -3.12 -27.14
CA ILE A 189 19.01 -2.58 -28.30
C ILE A 189 19.90 -1.41 -27.86
N PHE A 190 19.35 -0.42 -27.15
CA PHE A 190 20.11 0.72 -26.66
C PHE A 190 21.21 0.30 -25.69
N GLY A 191 20.85 -0.52 -24.70
CA GLY A 191 21.78 -0.97 -23.67
C GLY A 191 23.00 -1.66 -24.26
N ARG A 192 22.79 -2.56 -25.24
CA ARG A 192 23.89 -3.23 -25.94
C ARG A 192 24.76 -2.25 -26.71
N ARG A 193 24.14 -1.37 -27.51
CA ARG A 193 24.87 -0.47 -28.39
C ARG A 193 25.76 0.52 -27.64
N ILE A 194 25.28 1.03 -26.51
CA ILE A 194 26.03 1.99 -25.69
C ILE A 194 27.14 1.28 -24.91
N THR A 195 26.90 0.07 -24.43
CA THR A 195 27.91 -0.74 -23.70
C THR A 195 29.14 -1.05 -24.56
N GLU A 196 28.98 -1.20 -25.88
CA GLU A 196 30.08 -1.45 -26.82
C GLU A 196 31.15 -0.33 -26.86
N LYS A 197 30.85 0.87 -26.34
CA LYS A 197 31.73 2.04 -26.45
C LYS A 197 32.64 2.27 -25.23
N ASP A 198 32.54 1.42 -24.22
CA ASP A 198 33.30 1.50 -22.96
C ASP A 198 33.35 2.91 -22.34
N SER A 199 32.24 3.63 -22.45
CA SER A 199 32.14 5.02 -22.03
C SER A 199 31.43 5.16 -20.68
N THR A 200 31.86 6.15 -19.92
CA THR A 200 31.25 6.53 -18.64
C THR A 200 30.59 7.88 -18.81
N TYR A 201 29.41 8.08 -18.21
CA TYR A 201 28.68 9.35 -18.30
C TYR A 201 28.05 9.68 -16.95
N SER A 202 28.16 10.94 -16.53
CA SER A 202 27.62 11.39 -15.24
C SER A 202 26.28 12.12 -15.36
N PHE A 203 25.45 12.01 -14.33
CA PHE A 203 24.22 12.79 -14.19
C PHE A 203 24.50 14.29 -14.02
N ASP A 204 25.69 14.67 -13.54
CA ASP A 204 26.11 16.08 -13.52
C ASP A 204 26.37 16.60 -14.94
N GLU A 205 27.00 15.81 -15.80
CA GLU A 205 27.16 16.12 -17.23
C GLU A 205 25.79 16.19 -17.92
N LEU A 206 24.89 15.25 -17.62
CA LEU A 206 23.52 15.30 -18.12
C LEU A 206 22.81 16.58 -17.67
N GLY A 207 22.91 16.95 -16.39
CA GLY A 207 22.31 18.18 -15.86
C GLY A 207 22.84 19.43 -16.58
N ARG A 208 24.15 19.51 -16.82
CA ARG A 208 24.74 20.60 -17.61
C ARG A 208 24.25 20.61 -19.05
N LEU A 209 24.17 19.45 -19.70
CA LEU A 209 23.61 19.33 -21.04
C LEU A 209 22.17 19.85 -21.08
N LEU A 210 21.32 19.44 -20.13
CA LEU A 210 19.93 19.87 -20.05
C LEU A 210 19.82 21.39 -19.87
N ASP A 211 20.71 22.01 -19.09
CA ASP A 211 20.76 23.46 -18.93
C ASP A 211 21.10 24.19 -20.22
N GLU A 212 22.09 23.70 -20.94
CA GLU A 212 22.50 24.28 -22.21
C GLU A 212 21.41 24.12 -23.28
N ILE A 213 20.70 22.99 -23.30
CA ILE A 213 19.53 22.78 -24.17
C ILE A 213 18.39 23.74 -23.76
N ALA A 214 18.11 23.88 -22.47
CA ALA A 214 17.06 24.79 -21.98
C ALA A 214 17.35 26.26 -22.36
N ARG A 215 18.63 26.67 -22.35
CA ARG A 215 19.05 28.01 -22.80
C ARG A 215 18.95 28.18 -24.32
N ALA A 216 19.38 27.18 -25.08
CA ALA A 216 19.29 27.19 -26.54
C ALA A 216 17.84 27.11 -27.04
N PHE A 217 16.95 26.45 -26.29
CA PHE A 217 15.55 26.21 -26.64
C PHE A 217 14.63 26.53 -25.45
N PRO A 218 14.35 27.82 -25.15
CA PRO A 218 13.61 28.26 -23.96
C PRO A 218 12.23 27.59 -23.78
N ALA A 219 11.60 27.23 -24.89
CA ALA A 219 10.35 26.49 -24.93
C ALA A 219 10.38 25.14 -24.18
N THR A 220 11.54 24.48 -24.13
CA THR A 220 11.73 23.19 -23.46
C THR A 220 12.07 23.32 -21.98
N ALA A 221 12.43 24.53 -21.52
CA ALA A 221 13.05 24.76 -20.23
C ALA A 221 12.25 24.18 -19.05
N VAL A 222 10.92 24.30 -19.07
CA VAL A 222 10.04 23.74 -18.02
C VAL A 222 10.12 22.21 -17.96
N THR A 223 10.13 21.54 -19.10
CA THR A 223 10.22 20.07 -19.14
C THR A 223 11.62 19.61 -18.72
N LEU A 224 12.66 20.30 -19.19
CA LEU A 224 14.05 19.95 -18.85
C LEU A 224 14.38 20.23 -17.39
N GLU A 225 13.83 21.28 -16.80
CA GLU A 225 13.97 21.56 -15.37
C GLU A 225 13.33 20.45 -14.52
N ASN A 226 12.20 19.89 -14.97
CA ASN A 226 11.61 18.73 -14.29
C ASN A 226 12.51 17.49 -14.42
N ILE A 227 13.15 17.25 -15.57
CA ILE A 227 14.10 16.13 -15.70
C ILE A 227 15.31 16.37 -14.80
N ARG A 228 15.83 17.60 -14.80
CA ARG A 228 16.97 18.02 -14.00
C ARG A 228 16.73 17.83 -12.51
N SER A 229 15.60 18.29 -12.00
CA SER A 229 15.25 18.15 -10.58
C SER A 229 15.13 16.69 -10.14
N ASN A 230 14.80 15.79 -11.08
CA ASN A 230 14.73 14.35 -10.85
C ASN A 230 16.07 13.61 -11.04
N LEU A 231 17.16 14.26 -11.47
CA LEU A 231 18.47 13.59 -11.62
C LEU A 231 19.03 13.09 -10.28
N LYS A 232 18.71 13.77 -9.18
CA LYS A 232 19.06 13.30 -7.83
C LYS A 232 18.38 11.95 -7.54
N VAL A 233 17.08 11.85 -7.83
CA VAL A 233 16.30 10.63 -7.71
C VAL A 233 16.85 9.53 -8.61
N ALA A 234 17.17 9.87 -9.87
CA ALA A 234 17.78 8.94 -10.81
C ALA A 234 19.12 8.40 -10.30
N GLY A 235 19.93 9.24 -9.64
CA GLY A 235 21.16 8.86 -8.92
C GLY A 235 20.92 7.75 -7.91
N VAL A 236 20.02 7.98 -6.96
CA VAL A 236 19.74 7.03 -5.88
C VAL A 236 19.07 5.76 -6.43
N LEU A 237 18.11 5.89 -7.35
CA LEU A 237 17.48 4.74 -8.00
C LEU A 237 18.48 3.93 -8.83
N LYS A 238 19.46 4.56 -9.47
CA LYS A 238 20.52 3.86 -10.19
C LYS A 238 21.41 3.07 -9.24
N GLU A 239 21.81 3.66 -8.13
CA GLU A 239 22.57 2.97 -7.08
C GLU A 239 21.77 1.78 -6.53
N MET A 240 20.46 1.98 -6.28
CA MET A 240 19.56 0.95 -5.76
C MET A 240 19.24 -0.15 -6.76
N LEU A 241 18.94 0.16 -8.02
CA LEU A 241 18.39 -0.82 -8.96
C LEU A 241 19.45 -1.43 -9.88
N ILE A 242 20.54 -0.71 -10.14
CA ILE A 242 21.48 -1.06 -11.20
C ILE A 242 22.83 -1.49 -10.63
N SER A 243 23.49 -0.62 -9.87
CA SER A 243 24.86 -0.92 -9.40
C SER A 243 25.22 -0.11 -8.15
N PRO A 244 25.45 -0.77 -7.00
CA PRO A 244 25.90 -0.12 -5.78
C PRO A 244 27.40 0.20 -5.75
N GLU A 245 28.19 -0.31 -6.70
CA GLU A 245 29.66 -0.23 -6.65
C GLU A 245 30.21 1.04 -7.29
N SER A 246 29.52 1.58 -8.29
CA SER A 246 29.92 2.78 -9.00
C SER A 246 29.36 4.06 -8.37
N PRO A 247 29.97 5.23 -8.65
CA PRO A 247 29.48 6.49 -8.11
C PRO A 247 28.00 6.72 -8.47
N ARG A 248 27.23 7.18 -7.48
CA ARG A 248 25.78 7.43 -7.58
C ARG A 248 25.37 8.21 -8.83
N GLY A 249 26.13 9.26 -9.13
CA GLY A 249 25.88 10.15 -10.26
C GLY A 249 26.54 9.71 -11.55
N THR A 250 26.95 8.46 -11.72
CA THR A 250 27.74 8.02 -12.88
C THR A 250 27.25 6.68 -13.40
N VAL A 251 27.01 6.57 -14.70
CA VAL A 251 26.67 5.31 -15.37
C VAL A 251 27.89 4.83 -16.13
N THR A 252 28.43 3.68 -15.73
CA THR A 252 29.56 3.05 -16.43
C THR A 252 29.09 2.31 -17.69
N ALA A 253 30.03 1.93 -18.55
CA ALA A 253 29.74 1.19 -19.78
C ALA A 253 28.90 -0.07 -19.54
N ALA A 254 29.28 -0.90 -18.56
CA ALA A 254 28.56 -2.12 -18.21
C ALA A 254 27.16 -1.84 -17.63
N GLU A 255 26.97 -0.68 -17.00
CA GLU A 255 25.71 -0.30 -16.37
C GLU A 255 24.68 0.21 -17.36
N TRP A 256 25.10 0.80 -18.49
CA TRP A 256 24.17 1.24 -19.52
C TRP A 256 23.26 0.12 -19.98
N ARG A 257 23.79 -1.09 -20.16
CA ARG A 257 22.99 -2.27 -20.45
C ARG A 257 21.90 -2.51 -19.41
N LEU A 258 22.25 -2.46 -18.12
CA LEU A 258 21.32 -2.71 -17.02
C LEU A 258 20.29 -1.58 -16.89
N VAL A 259 20.72 -0.31 -16.99
CA VAL A 259 19.84 0.86 -16.95
C VAL A 259 18.75 0.73 -17.99
N PHE A 260 19.11 0.44 -19.25
CA PHE A 260 18.12 0.33 -20.31
C PHE A 260 17.32 -0.97 -20.25
N GLN A 261 17.96 -2.11 -19.94
CA GLN A 261 17.28 -3.41 -19.90
C GLN A 261 16.31 -3.53 -18.72
N ASP A 262 16.73 -3.19 -17.50
CA ASP A 262 15.86 -3.31 -16.33
C ASP A 262 14.96 -2.08 -16.17
N GLY A 263 15.44 -0.88 -16.51
CA GLY A 263 14.62 0.33 -16.50
C GLY A 263 13.41 0.20 -17.44
N SER A 264 13.61 -0.37 -18.63
CA SER A 264 12.52 -0.66 -19.56
C SER A 264 11.54 -1.73 -19.04
N ARG A 265 12.02 -2.76 -18.34
CA ARG A 265 11.16 -3.77 -17.69
C ARG A 265 10.36 -3.18 -16.53
N TRP A 266 10.98 -2.34 -15.69
CA TRP A 266 10.29 -1.59 -14.64
C TRP A 266 9.19 -0.69 -15.22
N LEU A 267 9.51 0.05 -16.30
CA LEU A 267 8.54 0.87 -17.00
C LEU A 267 7.42 0.02 -17.59
N GLY A 268 7.74 -1.08 -18.27
CA GLY A 268 6.76 -2.01 -18.82
C GLY A 268 5.80 -2.52 -17.74
N ASN A 269 6.32 -2.99 -16.61
CA ASN A 269 5.51 -3.46 -15.49
C ASN A 269 4.66 -2.33 -14.85
N TYR A 270 5.19 -1.11 -14.78
CA TYR A 270 4.40 0.05 -14.35
C TYR A 270 3.24 0.37 -15.31
N LEU A 271 3.42 0.23 -16.62
CA LEU A 271 2.34 0.36 -17.59
C LEU A 271 1.26 -0.73 -17.37
N LYS A 272 1.67 -1.97 -17.09
CA LYS A 272 0.74 -3.06 -16.74
C LYS A 272 -0.07 -2.74 -15.47
N TYR A 273 0.58 -2.16 -14.45
CA TYR A 273 -0.09 -1.67 -13.24
C TYR A 273 -1.10 -0.57 -13.53
N LEU A 274 -0.73 0.44 -14.33
CA LEU A 274 -1.65 1.51 -14.73
C LEU A 274 -2.86 0.98 -15.51
N ASN A 275 -2.63 0.06 -16.45
CA ASN A 275 -3.71 -0.61 -17.17
C ASN A 275 -4.64 -1.38 -16.23
N MET A 276 -4.06 -2.11 -15.27
CA MET A 276 -4.83 -2.85 -14.27
C MET A 276 -5.74 -1.92 -13.46
N GLN A 277 -5.20 -0.81 -12.94
CA GLN A 277 -5.99 0.16 -12.16
C GLN A 277 -7.11 0.82 -12.97
N GLY A 278 -6.85 1.13 -14.25
CA GLY A 278 -7.83 1.77 -15.12
C GLY A 278 -8.93 0.83 -15.60
N LYS A 279 -8.57 -0.43 -15.90
CA LYS A 279 -9.46 -1.40 -16.54
C LYS A 279 -10.23 -2.27 -15.55
N PHE A 280 -9.70 -2.49 -14.36
CA PHE A 280 -10.30 -3.34 -13.33
C PHE A 280 -10.58 -2.53 -12.06
N PRO A 281 -11.77 -1.92 -11.93
CA PRO A 281 -12.16 -1.19 -10.72
C PRO A 281 -12.06 -2.05 -9.45
N ASP A 282 -12.32 -3.36 -9.60
CA ASP A 282 -12.08 -4.35 -8.57
C ASP A 282 -10.92 -5.28 -8.99
N TRP A 283 -9.72 -4.91 -8.56
CA TRP A 283 -8.50 -5.70 -8.76
C TRP A 283 -8.41 -6.90 -7.81
N THR A 284 -9.35 -7.08 -6.88
CA THR A 284 -9.36 -8.22 -5.95
C THR A 284 -10.06 -9.45 -6.52
N ARG A 285 -10.67 -9.34 -7.71
CA ARG A 285 -11.44 -10.43 -8.34
C ARG A 285 -11.11 -10.72 -9.80
N GLY A 286 -11.36 -11.97 -10.22
CA GLY A 286 -11.39 -12.40 -11.62
C GLY A 286 -10.14 -11.98 -12.41
N ASP A 287 -10.34 -11.39 -13.59
CA ASP A 287 -9.25 -10.91 -14.45
C ASP A 287 -8.41 -9.80 -13.80
N GLY A 288 -9.02 -8.96 -12.96
CA GLY A 288 -8.31 -7.92 -12.21
C GLY A 288 -7.30 -8.52 -11.23
N ARG A 289 -7.72 -9.56 -10.49
CA ARG A 289 -6.84 -10.33 -9.59
C ARG A 289 -5.74 -11.06 -10.35
N ALA A 290 -6.08 -11.73 -11.45
CA ALA A 290 -5.09 -12.41 -12.29
C ALA A 290 -4.06 -11.41 -12.85
N ARG A 291 -4.51 -10.22 -13.25
CA ARG A 291 -3.63 -9.16 -13.74
C ARG A 291 -2.70 -8.64 -12.65
N LEU A 292 -3.22 -8.41 -11.44
CA LEU A 292 -2.41 -8.01 -10.30
C LEU A 292 -1.36 -9.05 -9.93
N ALA A 293 -1.70 -10.35 -10.00
CA ALA A 293 -0.76 -11.43 -9.78
C ALA A 293 0.46 -11.36 -10.72
N VAL A 294 0.22 -11.07 -12.00
CA VAL A 294 1.29 -10.88 -13.01
C VAL A 294 2.16 -9.69 -12.65
N VAL A 295 1.54 -8.53 -12.36
CA VAL A 295 2.27 -7.30 -12.01
C VAL A 295 3.13 -7.48 -10.76
N ILE A 296 2.58 -8.10 -9.70
CA ILE A 296 3.34 -8.36 -8.48
C ILE A 296 4.46 -9.37 -8.74
N GLY A 297 4.18 -10.48 -9.45
CA GLY A 297 5.18 -11.48 -9.80
C GLY A 297 6.38 -10.88 -10.54
N GLU A 298 6.11 -10.11 -11.61
CA GLU A 298 7.16 -9.43 -12.38
C GLU A 298 7.93 -8.39 -11.53
N SER A 299 7.26 -7.72 -10.60
CA SER A 299 7.91 -6.78 -9.66
C SER A 299 8.88 -7.51 -8.73
N ILE A 300 8.46 -8.63 -8.14
CA ILE A 300 9.30 -9.43 -7.23
C ILE A 300 10.50 -9.98 -8.00
N ASP A 301 10.29 -10.49 -9.22
CA ASP A 301 11.38 -11.01 -10.05
C ASP A 301 12.38 -9.92 -10.48
N LEU A 302 11.91 -8.68 -10.67
CA LEU A 302 12.78 -7.52 -10.85
C LEU A 302 13.56 -7.20 -9.57
N PHE A 303 12.92 -7.23 -8.40
CA PHE A 303 13.59 -7.02 -7.12
C PHE A 303 14.60 -8.11 -6.77
N ASP A 304 14.35 -9.38 -7.11
CA ASP A 304 15.31 -10.48 -6.90
C ASP A 304 16.62 -10.17 -7.64
N ARG A 305 16.52 -9.73 -8.91
CA ARG A 305 17.70 -9.32 -9.70
C ARG A 305 18.44 -8.13 -9.06
N VAL A 306 17.70 -7.22 -8.44
CA VAL A 306 18.29 -6.08 -7.73
C VAL A 306 19.01 -6.54 -6.48
N VAL A 307 18.36 -7.39 -5.67
CA VAL A 307 18.95 -7.99 -4.46
C VAL A 307 20.27 -8.65 -4.79
N ASP A 308 20.31 -9.52 -5.80
CA ASP A 308 21.51 -10.26 -6.24
C ASP A 308 22.71 -9.35 -6.57
N ARG A 309 22.48 -8.09 -6.96
CA ARG A 309 23.54 -7.12 -7.27
C ARG A 309 24.15 -6.48 -6.03
N HIS A 310 23.42 -6.47 -4.92
CA HIS A 310 23.84 -5.86 -3.65
C HIS A 310 24.63 -6.82 -2.77
N CYS A 311 25.75 -7.35 -3.29
CA CYS A 311 26.72 -8.01 -2.42
C CYS A 311 27.37 -6.98 -1.49
N PRO A 312 27.51 -7.25 -0.18
CA PRO A 312 28.37 -6.44 0.69
C PRO A 312 29.77 -6.25 0.09
N LYS A 313 30.35 -5.04 0.21
CA LYS A 313 31.71 -4.76 -0.28
C LYS A 313 32.71 -5.75 0.35
N GLY A 314 33.55 -6.36 -0.49
CA GLY A 314 34.52 -7.37 -0.07
C GLY A 314 33.96 -8.77 0.16
N SER A 315 32.65 -8.99 -0.01
CA SER A 315 32.04 -10.33 0.13
C SER A 315 31.96 -11.10 -1.18
N LYS A 316 32.23 -10.50 -2.34
CA LYS A 316 32.23 -11.25 -3.61
C LYS A 316 33.36 -12.28 -3.63
N LEU A 317 32.98 -13.56 -3.72
CA LEU A 317 33.89 -14.68 -3.93
C LEU A 317 34.47 -14.64 -5.35
N PRO A 318 35.60 -15.33 -5.63
CA PRO A 318 36.20 -15.37 -6.97
C PRO A 318 35.27 -15.86 -8.09
N ASN A 319 34.22 -16.61 -7.74
CA ASN A 319 33.20 -17.10 -8.68
C ASN A 319 32.03 -16.10 -8.88
N GLY A 320 32.11 -14.89 -8.34
CA GLY A 320 31.10 -13.84 -8.44
C GLY A 320 29.92 -13.96 -7.46
N ARG A 321 29.84 -15.04 -6.66
CA ARG A 321 28.79 -15.18 -5.63
C ARG A 321 29.12 -14.31 -4.40
N CYS A 322 28.11 -13.79 -3.73
CA CYS A 322 28.31 -13.12 -2.44
C CYS A 322 28.60 -14.18 -1.34
N ALA A 323 29.60 -13.92 -0.49
CA ALA A 323 29.95 -14.73 0.68
C ALA A 323 28.95 -14.53 1.83
N VAL A 324 28.26 -13.40 1.84
CA VAL A 324 27.15 -13.06 2.73
C VAL A 324 25.93 -12.83 1.87
N ALA A 325 24.73 -13.06 2.41
CA ALA A 325 23.50 -12.91 1.66
C ALA A 325 23.39 -11.51 1.00
N PRO A 326 23.14 -11.45 -0.32
CA PRO A 326 22.90 -10.19 -1.00
C PRO A 326 21.65 -9.48 -0.45
N GLY A 327 21.63 -8.16 -0.53
CA GLY A 327 20.41 -7.42 -0.21
C GLY A 327 20.53 -5.91 -0.23
N ILE A 328 19.41 -5.25 -0.53
CA ILE A 328 19.29 -3.79 -0.66
C ILE A 328 19.35 -3.15 0.74
N PRO A 329 20.37 -2.33 1.06
CA PRO A 329 20.47 -1.70 2.38
C PRO A 329 19.27 -0.81 2.71
N PHE A 330 18.81 -0.81 3.96
CA PHE A 330 17.70 0.07 4.38
C PHE A 330 18.02 1.56 4.24
N SER A 331 19.29 1.94 4.45
CA SER A 331 19.73 3.31 4.21
C SER A 331 19.47 3.75 2.78
N LEU A 332 19.66 2.87 1.80
CA LEU A 332 19.45 3.19 0.40
C LEU A 332 17.96 3.35 0.06
N VAL A 333 17.11 2.52 0.66
CA VAL A 333 15.64 2.67 0.57
C VAL A 333 15.20 4.01 1.17
N GLN A 334 15.74 4.37 2.34
CA GLN A 334 15.49 5.67 2.96
C GLN A 334 15.92 6.83 2.07
N GLU A 335 17.12 6.75 1.47
CA GLU A 335 17.60 7.77 0.55
C GLU A 335 16.70 7.91 -0.70
N VAL A 336 16.12 6.82 -1.21
CA VAL A 336 15.14 6.89 -2.30
C VAL A 336 13.89 7.64 -1.85
N MET A 337 13.36 7.32 -0.67
CA MET A 337 12.20 8.03 -0.10
C MET A 337 12.49 9.51 0.14
N GLU A 338 13.70 9.84 0.60
CA GLU A 338 14.16 11.22 0.77
C GLU A 338 14.32 11.95 -0.56
N ALA A 339 14.78 11.27 -1.61
CA ALA A 339 15.01 11.86 -2.91
C ALA A 339 13.71 12.14 -3.67
N ILE A 340 12.70 11.26 -3.58
CA ILE A 340 11.42 11.41 -4.28
C ILE A 340 10.62 12.62 -3.74
N ASP A 341 11.01 13.17 -2.59
CA ASP A 341 10.29 14.24 -1.87
C ASP A 341 8.79 13.95 -1.81
N TRP A 342 8.47 12.70 -1.49
CA TRP A 342 7.12 12.19 -1.63
C TRP A 342 6.23 12.77 -0.53
N ASP A 343 5.44 13.77 -0.88
CA ASP A 343 4.30 14.30 -0.12
C ASP A 343 2.97 13.62 -0.51
N GLY A 344 3.08 12.50 -1.23
CA GLY A 344 1.98 11.92 -1.99
C GLY A 344 0.93 11.19 -1.16
N THR A 345 -0.20 10.94 -1.82
CA THR A 345 -1.27 10.09 -1.30
C THR A 345 -1.18 8.70 -1.93
N ILE A 346 -1.40 7.65 -1.14
CA ILE A 346 -1.70 6.32 -1.69
C ILE A 346 -3.21 6.16 -1.61
N GLY A 347 -3.88 6.27 -2.75
CA GLY A 347 -5.33 6.44 -2.80
C GLY A 347 -5.72 7.78 -2.17
N ASP A 348 -6.67 7.74 -1.22
CA ASP A 348 -7.17 8.90 -0.49
C ASP A 348 -6.38 9.21 0.80
N VAL A 349 -5.39 8.37 1.15
CA VAL A 349 -4.61 8.51 2.39
C VAL A 349 -3.32 9.27 2.10
N LYS A 350 -3.15 10.41 2.75
CA LYS A 350 -1.88 11.15 2.79
C LYS A 350 -0.93 10.42 3.73
N PHE A 351 0.12 9.82 3.17
CA PHE A 351 1.18 9.25 4.00
C PHE A 351 2.20 10.34 4.28
N ARG A 352 2.55 10.53 5.55
CA ARG A 352 3.72 11.35 5.87
C ARG A 352 4.97 10.58 5.48
N LYS A 353 5.99 11.28 4.98
CA LYS A 353 7.32 10.70 4.73
C LYS A 353 7.87 9.93 5.94
N SER A 354 7.72 10.50 7.13
CA SER A 354 8.11 9.87 8.40
C SER A 354 7.37 8.55 8.67
N THR A 355 6.14 8.41 8.17
CA THR A 355 5.35 7.19 8.31
C THR A 355 5.95 6.05 7.50
N LEU A 356 6.39 6.33 6.26
CA LEU A 356 7.10 5.32 5.47
C LEU A 356 8.46 4.96 6.08
N GLU A 357 9.21 5.96 6.54
CA GLU A 357 10.51 5.75 7.20
C GLU A 357 10.38 4.85 8.42
N ASN A 358 9.40 5.10 9.28
CA ASN A 358 9.12 4.30 10.47
C ASN A 358 8.57 2.91 10.14
N LEU A 359 7.90 2.75 8.99
CA LEU A 359 7.31 1.47 8.55
C LEU A 359 8.33 0.49 7.99
N MET A 360 9.26 0.98 7.18
CA MET A 360 10.07 0.11 6.33
C MET A 360 10.91 -0.88 7.15
N VAL A 361 11.53 -0.42 8.24
CA VAL A 361 12.39 -1.28 9.06
C VAL A 361 11.59 -2.38 9.77
N PRO A 362 10.51 -2.08 10.51
CA PRO A 362 9.66 -3.13 11.10
C PRO A 362 9.01 -4.05 10.07
N LEU A 363 8.57 -3.51 8.94
CA LEU A 363 7.96 -4.30 7.87
C LEU A 363 8.95 -5.33 7.31
N VAL A 364 10.20 -4.93 7.05
CA VAL A 364 11.18 -5.88 6.55
C VAL A 364 11.65 -6.81 7.67
N ARG A 365 12.11 -6.27 8.81
CA ARG A 365 12.69 -7.07 9.90
C ARG A 365 11.68 -8.01 10.54
N HIS A 366 10.57 -7.50 11.03
CA HIS A 366 9.61 -8.32 11.76
C HIS A 366 8.70 -9.03 10.78
N PHE A 367 7.91 -8.28 10.01
CA PHE A 367 6.83 -8.85 9.21
C PHE A 367 7.34 -9.77 8.09
N PHE A 368 8.32 -9.33 7.30
CA PHE A 368 8.92 -10.15 6.25
C PHE A 368 10.11 -10.97 6.74
N GLY A 369 10.75 -10.70 7.88
CA GLY A 369 11.77 -11.60 8.43
C GLY A 369 11.16 -12.87 9.04
N GLY A 370 9.88 -12.81 9.41
CA GLY A 370 9.14 -13.93 9.99
C GLY A 370 9.81 -14.42 11.26
N THR A 371 10.06 -15.72 11.38
CA THR A 371 10.70 -16.32 12.57
C THR A 371 12.21 -16.46 12.47
N ASP A 372 12.83 -16.04 11.36
CA ASP A 372 14.26 -16.22 11.16
C ASP A 372 15.04 -15.09 11.86
N LEU A 373 15.92 -15.44 12.80
CA LEU A 373 16.76 -14.48 13.52
C LEU A 373 18.07 -14.14 12.81
N SER A 374 18.33 -14.76 11.66
CA SER A 374 19.57 -14.57 10.91
C SER A 374 19.65 -13.17 10.28
N GLU A 375 20.81 -12.88 9.68
CA GLU A 375 21.03 -11.67 8.86
C GLU A 375 20.17 -11.64 7.58
N THR A 376 19.49 -12.73 7.22
CA THR A 376 18.52 -12.76 6.12
C THR A 376 17.06 -12.62 6.57
N GLY A 377 16.81 -12.65 7.88
CA GLY A 377 15.50 -12.42 8.50
C GLY A 377 15.48 -11.18 9.40
N ARG A 378 15.10 -11.33 10.68
CA ARG A 378 14.88 -10.22 11.62
C ARG A 378 16.11 -9.38 11.92
N ALA A 379 17.30 -9.98 11.90
CA ALA A 379 18.54 -9.25 12.12
C ALA A 379 19.03 -8.54 10.85
N ALA A 380 18.32 -8.69 9.72
CA ALA A 380 18.70 -8.03 8.49
C ALA A 380 18.70 -6.50 8.63
N ASN A 381 19.71 -5.88 8.05
CA ASN A 381 19.79 -4.43 7.83
C ASN A 381 19.52 -4.07 6.36
N ARG A 382 18.90 -5.00 5.63
CA ARG A 382 18.73 -4.99 4.18
C ARG A 382 17.52 -5.83 3.76
N ILE A 383 17.00 -5.58 2.57
CA ILE A 383 15.99 -6.44 1.91
C ILE A 383 16.74 -7.58 1.20
N THR A 384 16.49 -8.82 1.59
CA THR A 384 17.15 -10.04 1.05
C THR A 384 16.18 -10.86 0.19
N ALA A 385 16.70 -11.89 -0.50
CA ALA A 385 15.90 -12.83 -1.26
C ALA A 385 14.85 -13.56 -0.38
N ASP A 386 15.21 -13.91 0.85
CA ASP A 386 14.30 -14.56 1.80
C ASP A 386 13.08 -13.69 2.13
N HIS A 387 13.27 -12.36 2.22
CA HIS A 387 12.15 -11.43 2.39
C HIS A 387 11.23 -11.43 1.16
N LEU A 388 11.81 -11.43 -0.05
CA LEU A 388 11.06 -11.45 -1.31
C LEU A 388 10.31 -12.78 -1.50
N ASP A 389 10.89 -13.91 -1.10
CA ASP A 389 10.24 -15.21 -1.10
C ASP A 389 9.05 -15.28 -0.13
N ARG A 390 9.16 -14.65 1.04
CA ARG A 390 8.03 -14.55 1.98
C ARG A 390 6.94 -13.65 1.43
N ILE A 391 7.27 -12.52 0.80
CA ILE A 391 6.29 -11.68 0.08
C ILE A 391 5.59 -12.50 -1.01
N ARG A 392 6.36 -13.25 -1.81
CA ARG A 392 5.84 -14.14 -2.86
C ARG A 392 4.89 -15.20 -2.28
N SER A 393 5.23 -15.77 -1.12
CA SER A 393 4.36 -16.72 -0.41
C SER A 393 3.07 -16.07 0.07
N LEU A 394 3.13 -14.86 0.65
CA LEU A 394 1.94 -14.15 1.14
C LEU A 394 1.00 -13.76 0.00
N VAL A 395 1.56 -13.28 -1.10
CA VAL A 395 0.80 -12.94 -2.31
C VAL A 395 0.15 -14.19 -2.89
N ARG A 396 0.87 -15.32 -2.95
CA ARG A 396 0.30 -16.60 -3.39
C ARG A 396 -0.83 -17.07 -2.48
N ASP A 397 -0.64 -17.04 -1.16
CA ASP A 397 -1.65 -17.42 -0.16
C ASP A 397 -2.94 -16.62 -0.35
N TRP A 398 -2.81 -15.31 -0.56
CA TRP A 398 -3.94 -14.44 -0.85
C TRP A 398 -4.60 -14.77 -2.20
N LEU A 399 -3.83 -14.83 -3.29
CA LEU A 399 -4.36 -15.05 -4.64
C LEU A 399 -5.09 -16.39 -4.78
N ASP A 400 -4.53 -17.45 -4.19
CA ASP A 400 -5.14 -18.78 -4.18
C ASP A 400 -6.39 -18.82 -3.29
N GLY A 401 -6.35 -18.12 -2.16
CA GLY A 401 -7.53 -17.96 -1.29
C GLY A 401 -8.67 -17.23 -1.98
N ALA A 402 -8.39 -16.10 -2.63
CA ALA A 402 -9.37 -15.33 -3.39
C ALA A 402 -9.94 -16.14 -4.56
N ARG A 403 -9.09 -16.87 -5.29
CA ARG A 403 -9.51 -17.80 -6.36
C ARG A 403 -10.46 -18.89 -5.84
N TYR A 404 -10.18 -19.46 -4.67
CA TYR A 404 -11.07 -20.44 -4.04
C TYR A 404 -12.43 -19.82 -3.71
N VAL A 405 -12.45 -18.63 -3.10
CA VAL A 405 -13.69 -17.91 -2.78
C VAL A 405 -14.50 -17.57 -4.03
N GLU A 406 -13.87 -17.03 -5.08
CA GLU A 406 -14.53 -16.80 -6.37
C GLU A 406 -15.17 -18.07 -6.93
N GLY A 407 -14.43 -19.17 -6.89
CA GLY A 407 -14.91 -20.45 -7.37
C GLY A 407 -16.09 -21.01 -6.57
N LEU A 408 -16.09 -20.82 -5.25
CA LEU A 408 -17.23 -21.19 -4.41
C LEU A 408 -18.49 -20.43 -4.86
N PHE A 409 -18.39 -19.11 -5.04
CA PHE A 409 -19.52 -18.30 -5.45
C PHE A 409 -19.98 -18.60 -6.86
N ALA A 410 -19.07 -18.72 -7.83
CA ALA A 410 -19.41 -19.07 -9.21
C ALA A 410 -20.16 -20.41 -9.27
N LYS A 411 -19.69 -21.41 -8.51
CA LYS A 411 -20.32 -22.73 -8.43
C LYS A 411 -21.68 -22.70 -7.75
N MET A 412 -21.78 -22.06 -6.58
CA MET A 412 -23.01 -22.11 -5.77
C MET A 412 -24.13 -21.22 -6.32
N THR A 413 -23.79 -20.07 -6.91
CA THR A 413 -24.76 -19.18 -7.55
C THR A 413 -25.11 -19.60 -8.97
N ARG A 414 -24.35 -20.55 -9.54
CA ARG A 414 -24.40 -20.94 -10.96
C ARG A 414 -24.24 -19.74 -11.91
N ASN A 415 -23.55 -18.69 -11.46
CA ASN A 415 -23.32 -17.46 -12.22
C ASN A 415 -21.86 -17.03 -12.01
N PRO A 416 -20.99 -17.04 -13.03
CA PRO A 416 -19.59 -16.63 -12.87
C PRO A 416 -19.41 -15.13 -12.57
N ALA A 417 -20.42 -14.29 -12.84
CA ALA A 417 -20.39 -12.84 -12.62
C ALA A 417 -21.16 -12.40 -11.37
N PHE A 418 -21.43 -13.32 -10.43
CA PHE A 418 -22.26 -13.09 -9.24
C PHE A 418 -22.05 -11.70 -8.61
N PRO A 419 -23.12 -11.04 -8.14
CA PRO A 419 -22.99 -9.69 -7.58
C PRO A 419 -22.19 -9.72 -6.26
N ASP A 420 -21.62 -8.57 -5.86
CA ASP A 420 -20.83 -8.45 -4.62
C ASP A 420 -21.61 -8.87 -3.37
N ASN A 421 -22.94 -8.75 -3.41
CA ASN A 421 -23.86 -9.13 -2.35
C ASN A 421 -24.40 -10.57 -2.49
N ALA A 422 -23.85 -11.38 -3.39
CA ALA A 422 -24.18 -12.79 -3.50
C ALA A 422 -23.95 -13.47 -2.16
N GLN A 423 -24.75 -14.49 -1.88
CA GLN A 423 -24.78 -15.17 -0.59
C GLN A 423 -24.62 -16.68 -0.75
N ILE A 424 -23.76 -17.28 0.07
CA ILE A 424 -23.59 -18.73 0.18
C ILE A 424 -23.61 -19.16 1.64
N THR A 425 -24.07 -20.36 1.97
CA THR A 425 -24.10 -20.79 3.38
C THR A 425 -22.78 -21.39 3.83
N THR A 426 -22.42 -21.22 5.11
CA THR A 426 -21.25 -21.91 5.69
C THR A 426 -21.33 -23.43 5.50
N GLU A 427 -22.52 -24.02 5.63
CA GLU A 427 -22.73 -25.46 5.36
C GLU A 427 -22.42 -25.83 3.91
N SER A 428 -22.85 -25.01 2.94
CA SER A 428 -22.50 -25.19 1.52
C SER A 428 -20.99 -25.14 1.30
N ILE A 429 -20.28 -24.21 1.95
CA ILE A 429 -18.81 -24.09 1.87
C ILE A 429 -18.14 -25.38 2.38
N LEU A 430 -18.54 -25.85 3.56
CA LEU A 430 -17.94 -27.03 4.18
C LEU A 430 -18.19 -28.32 3.40
N LYS A 431 -19.36 -28.45 2.76
CA LYS A 431 -19.73 -29.61 1.94
C LYS A 431 -19.11 -29.61 0.55
N THR A 432 -18.61 -28.48 0.07
CA THR A 432 -18.08 -28.39 -1.30
C THR A 432 -16.63 -28.87 -1.34
N ASP A 433 -16.33 -29.76 -2.29
CA ASP A 433 -14.98 -30.25 -2.52
C ASP A 433 -14.06 -29.12 -3.01
N VAL A 434 -12.94 -28.93 -2.31
CA VAL A 434 -11.96 -27.86 -2.57
C VAL A 434 -11.32 -28.04 -3.95
N ARG A 435 -10.95 -29.27 -4.33
CA ARG A 435 -10.28 -29.54 -5.61
C ARG A 435 -11.21 -29.26 -6.78
N GLU A 436 -12.49 -29.59 -6.64
CA GLU A 436 -13.50 -29.30 -7.65
C GLU A 436 -13.67 -27.79 -7.89
N VAL A 437 -13.72 -27.00 -6.81
CA VAL A 437 -13.80 -25.53 -6.88
C VAL A 437 -12.57 -24.93 -7.57
N LEU A 438 -11.37 -25.35 -7.16
CA LEU A 438 -10.12 -24.85 -7.73
C LEU A 438 -9.95 -25.26 -9.21
N ARG A 439 -10.36 -26.49 -9.57
CA ARG A 439 -10.29 -26.98 -10.96
C ARG A 439 -11.12 -26.12 -11.91
N ALA A 440 -12.27 -25.62 -11.46
CA ALA A 440 -13.12 -24.74 -12.24
C ALA A 440 -12.54 -23.33 -12.45
N ASN A 441 -11.50 -22.92 -11.71
CA ASN A 441 -11.02 -21.52 -11.66
C ASN A 441 -9.52 -21.36 -11.97
N GLY A 442 -8.94 -22.23 -12.80
CA GLY A 442 -7.57 -22.05 -13.30
C GLY A 442 -6.51 -22.92 -12.62
N GLY A 443 -6.88 -24.12 -12.16
CA GLY A 443 -5.92 -25.20 -11.84
C GLY A 443 -5.77 -25.52 -10.35
N VAL A 444 -5.35 -26.75 -10.06
CA VAL A 444 -5.21 -27.30 -8.70
C VAL A 444 -3.74 -27.59 -8.43
N THR A 445 -3.17 -27.00 -7.39
CA THR A 445 -1.86 -27.36 -6.84
C THR A 445 -2.06 -27.83 -5.40
N GLU A 446 -1.14 -28.63 -4.87
CA GLU A 446 -1.26 -29.06 -3.46
C GLU A 446 -1.19 -27.87 -2.49
N SER A 447 -0.41 -26.83 -2.83
CA SER A 447 -0.38 -25.57 -2.10
C SER A 447 -1.75 -24.88 -2.09
N SER A 448 -2.41 -24.76 -3.26
CA SER A 448 -3.71 -24.09 -3.34
C SER A 448 -4.81 -24.86 -2.62
N VAL A 449 -4.75 -26.20 -2.62
CA VAL A 449 -5.63 -27.06 -1.81
C VAL A 449 -5.42 -26.81 -0.32
N ALA A 450 -4.18 -26.80 0.16
CA ALA A 450 -3.88 -26.55 1.57
C ALA A 450 -4.35 -25.16 2.04
N ILE A 451 -4.15 -24.13 1.22
CA ILE A 451 -4.64 -22.76 1.49
C ILE A 451 -6.16 -22.74 1.58
N ALA A 452 -6.85 -23.35 0.62
CA ALA A 452 -8.30 -23.41 0.58
C ALA A 452 -8.89 -24.23 1.73
N ASP A 453 -8.26 -25.34 2.13
CA ASP A 453 -8.64 -26.11 3.31
C ASP A 453 -8.45 -25.31 4.60
N GLY A 454 -7.36 -24.56 4.73
CA GLY A 454 -7.13 -23.65 5.85
C GLY A 454 -8.19 -22.55 5.94
N LEU A 455 -8.61 -21.98 4.80
CA LEU A 455 -9.71 -21.02 4.74
C LEU A 455 -11.06 -21.66 5.07
N ARG A 456 -11.33 -22.85 4.54
CA ARG A 456 -12.55 -23.62 4.82
C ARG A 456 -12.68 -23.93 6.32
N GLY A 457 -11.59 -24.31 6.98
CA GLY A 457 -11.52 -24.47 8.42
C GLY A 457 -11.81 -23.17 9.16
N ALA A 458 -11.16 -22.07 8.75
CA ALA A 458 -11.42 -20.76 9.34
C ALA A 458 -12.89 -20.29 9.17
N PHE A 459 -13.54 -20.57 8.05
CA PHE A 459 -14.95 -20.23 7.82
C PHE A 459 -15.93 -21.05 8.66
N ARG A 460 -15.53 -22.23 9.15
CA ARG A 460 -16.29 -23.01 10.12
C ARG A 460 -16.35 -22.30 11.46
N ASP A 461 -15.23 -21.73 11.88
CA ASP A 461 -15.00 -21.27 13.25
C ASP A 461 -15.25 -19.75 13.40
N THR A 462 -15.17 -18.99 12.31
CA THR A 462 -15.56 -17.57 12.23
C THR A 462 -17.04 -17.44 11.85
N TYR A 463 -17.74 -16.37 12.23
CA TYR A 463 -19.09 -16.03 11.75
C TYR A 463 -19.07 -14.76 10.89
N ALA A 464 -20.20 -14.48 10.22
CA ALA A 464 -20.30 -13.43 9.23
C ALA A 464 -20.01 -12.05 9.83
N LEU A 465 -19.08 -11.32 9.22
CA LEU A 465 -18.81 -9.93 9.58
C LEU A 465 -19.77 -9.02 8.84
N SER A 466 -20.22 -7.98 9.55
CA SER A 466 -21.03 -6.95 8.95
C SER A 466 -20.13 -6.08 8.06
N ASP A 467 -20.47 -5.87 6.78
CA ASP A 467 -19.83 -4.86 5.94
C ASP A 467 -20.80 -3.70 5.75
N ALA A 468 -20.33 -2.47 6.01
CA ALA A 468 -21.12 -1.25 5.89
C ALA A 468 -21.78 -1.14 4.51
N ALA A 469 -21.11 -1.62 3.47
CA ALA A 469 -21.61 -1.59 2.10
C ALA A 469 -22.49 -2.78 1.71
N SER A 470 -22.39 -3.94 2.39
CA SER A 470 -23.24 -5.09 2.08
C SER A 470 -24.61 -5.02 2.75
N ARG A 471 -24.85 -4.08 3.68
CA ARG A 471 -25.94 -4.15 4.66
C ARG A 471 -26.03 -5.55 5.30
N GLY A 472 -24.89 -6.24 5.34
CA GLY A 472 -24.77 -7.61 5.82
C GLY A 472 -25.06 -7.61 7.30
N ALA A 473 -26.22 -8.12 7.64
CA ALA A 473 -26.74 -8.13 8.98
C ALA A 473 -26.06 -9.26 9.78
N ILE A 474 -25.66 -9.01 11.02
CA ILE A 474 -25.32 -10.08 11.97
C ILE A 474 -26.61 -10.85 12.26
N PHE A 475 -26.89 -11.92 11.50
CA PHE A 475 -28.18 -12.62 11.52
C PHE A 475 -28.37 -13.55 12.72
N ASP A 476 -29.65 -13.79 13.02
CA ASP A 476 -30.21 -14.60 14.10
C ASP A 476 -29.49 -15.94 14.34
N GLY A 477 -29.07 -16.15 15.60
CA GLY A 477 -28.30 -17.30 16.06
C GLY A 477 -28.90 -18.66 15.71
N LYS A 478 -30.23 -18.75 15.56
CA LYS A 478 -30.97 -20.01 15.31
C LYS A 478 -30.77 -20.58 13.92
N ASN A 479 -30.46 -19.75 12.91
CA ASN A 479 -30.36 -20.24 11.54
C ASN A 479 -28.91 -20.66 11.23
N LYS A 480 -28.61 -21.96 11.35
CA LYS A 480 -27.29 -22.51 11.01
C LYS A 480 -26.93 -22.32 9.52
N THR A 481 -27.91 -22.03 8.66
CA THR A 481 -27.74 -21.70 7.23
C THR A 481 -27.45 -20.20 7.05
N ARG A 482 -26.34 -19.73 7.64
CA ARG A 482 -25.98 -18.30 7.58
C ARG A 482 -25.38 -17.94 6.21
N PRO A 483 -25.94 -16.96 5.49
CA PRO A 483 -25.35 -16.47 4.26
C PRO A 483 -24.05 -15.72 4.54
N ARG A 484 -23.02 -16.00 3.76
CA ARG A 484 -21.75 -15.29 3.65
C ARG A 484 -21.75 -14.46 2.40
N VAL A 485 -21.31 -13.23 2.51
CA VAL A 485 -21.21 -12.33 1.37
C VAL A 485 -19.84 -12.45 0.72
N TYR A 486 -19.76 -12.41 -0.61
CA TYR A 486 -18.49 -12.55 -1.34
C TYR A 486 -17.40 -11.63 -0.82
N ARG A 487 -17.72 -10.34 -0.69
CA ARG A 487 -16.77 -9.31 -0.23
C ARG A 487 -16.19 -9.59 1.15
N GLU A 488 -16.98 -10.17 2.05
CA GLU A 488 -16.52 -10.57 3.39
C GLU A 488 -15.44 -11.65 3.29
N LEU A 489 -15.71 -12.72 2.53
CA LEU A 489 -14.77 -13.82 2.37
C LEU A 489 -13.51 -13.39 1.63
N VAL A 490 -13.62 -12.51 0.63
CA VAL A 490 -12.45 -11.93 -0.05
C VAL A 490 -11.61 -11.10 0.92
N ARG A 491 -12.23 -10.27 1.79
CA ARG A 491 -11.47 -9.54 2.82
C ARG A 491 -10.70 -10.49 3.74
N TYR A 492 -11.35 -11.57 4.13
CA TYR A 492 -10.71 -12.61 4.94
C TYR A 492 -9.49 -13.24 4.24
N THR A 493 -9.55 -13.44 2.92
CA THR A 493 -8.46 -14.08 2.15
C THR A 493 -7.16 -13.29 2.13
N TRP A 494 -7.18 -11.95 2.19
CA TRP A 494 -5.96 -11.15 2.27
C TRP A 494 -5.56 -10.82 3.70
N LEU A 495 -6.51 -10.63 4.62
CA LEU A 495 -6.20 -10.36 6.02
C LEU A 495 -5.54 -11.56 6.71
N ARG A 496 -5.98 -12.79 6.40
CA ARG A 496 -5.40 -13.99 7.01
C ARG A 496 -3.89 -14.13 6.77
N PRO A 497 -3.35 -14.10 5.53
CA PRO A 497 -1.91 -14.17 5.31
C PRO A 497 -1.17 -12.98 5.92
N LEU A 498 -1.72 -11.76 5.85
CA LEU A 498 -1.08 -10.61 6.51
C LEU A 498 -0.99 -10.80 8.02
N MET A 499 -2.06 -11.25 8.66
CA MET A 499 -2.08 -11.44 10.11
C MET A 499 -1.19 -12.62 10.52
N ARG A 500 -1.10 -13.66 9.68
CA ARG A 500 -0.11 -14.74 9.86
C ARG A 500 1.33 -14.22 9.79
N ALA A 501 1.65 -13.36 8.83
CA ALA A 501 2.98 -12.75 8.75
C ALA A 501 3.29 -11.87 9.96
N ALA A 502 2.34 -11.06 10.42
CA ALA A 502 2.49 -10.27 11.64
C ALA A 502 2.69 -11.15 12.89
N VAL A 503 1.88 -12.19 13.09
CA VAL A 503 2.06 -13.13 14.21
C VAL A 503 3.47 -13.74 14.17
N LEU A 504 3.85 -14.35 13.04
CA LEU A 504 5.16 -14.98 12.89
C LEU A 504 6.33 -14.00 13.01
N GLY A 505 6.13 -12.74 12.62
CA GLY A 505 7.15 -11.70 12.63
C GLY A 505 7.49 -11.13 14.00
N TYR A 506 6.54 -11.18 14.94
CA TYR A 506 6.71 -10.62 16.28
C TYR A 506 6.84 -11.67 17.39
N MET A 507 6.59 -12.95 17.11
CA MET A 507 6.81 -14.04 18.08
C MET A 507 8.28 -14.15 18.53
N GLU A 508 8.60 -14.13 19.82
CA GLU A 508 9.97 -14.24 20.33
C GLU A 508 10.59 -15.63 20.12
N SER A 509 11.88 -15.66 19.77
CA SER A 509 12.55 -16.89 19.32
C SER A 509 12.77 -17.95 20.39
N GLY A 510 12.97 -17.54 21.64
CA GLY A 510 13.09 -18.46 22.77
C GLY A 510 11.85 -19.32 22.98
N ASP A 511 10.70 -18.85 22.49
CA ASP A 511 9.42 -19.53 22.57
C ASP A 511 9.05 -20.29 21.29
N LEU A 512 9.72 -20.06 20.15
CA LEU A 512 9.42 -20.79 18.91
C LEU A 512 9.61 -22.30 19.08
N ALA A 513 10.68 -22.76 19.74
CA ALA A 513 10.88 -24.19 19.97
C ALA A 513 9.79 -24.81 20.87
N LYS A 514 9.18 -24.02 21.75
CA LYS A 514 8.11 -24.46 22.66
C LYS A 514 6.72 -24.37 22.01
N ARG A 515 6.48 -23.33 21.20
CA ARG A 515 5.18 -23.01 20.56
C ARG A 515 5.00 -23.71 19.20
N SER A 516 6.08 -23.92 18.43
CA SER A 516 6.06 -24.57 17.10
C SER A 516 5.50 -25.99 17.04
N LYS A 517 5.32 -26.66 18.19
CA LYS A 517 4.65 -27.97 18.24
C LYS A 517 3.16 -27.86 17.88
N TYR A 518 2.60 -26.64 17.85
CA TYR A 518 1.20 -26.36 17.58
C TYR A 518 1.07 -25.18 16.62
N VAL A 519 1.27 -25.44 15.33
CA VAL A 519 1.21 -24.44 14.24
C VAL A 519 -0.12 -23.65 14.19
N ASP A 520 -1.20 -24.20 14.76
CA ASP A 520 -2.51 -23.55 14.85
C ASP A 520 -2.80 -22.86 16.20
N SER A 521 -1.92 -23.00 17.21
CA SER A 521 -2.01 -22.24 18.47
C SER A 521 -0.97 -21.11 18.56
N ASP A 522 -0.34 -20.78 17.44
CA ASP A 522 0.61 -19.68 17.35
C ASP A 522 -0.15 -18.34 17.42
N GLY A 523 0.19 -17.55 18.42
CA GLY A 523 -0.38 -16.24 18.64
C GLY A 523 0.59 -15.29 19.35
N LEU A 524 0.26 -14.01 19.32
CA LEU A 524 1.03 -12.95 19.97
C LEU A 524 0.65 -12.85 21.45
N THR A 525 1.64 -12.86 22.34
CA THR A 525 1.49 -12.42 23.72
C THR A 525 1.26 -10.91 23.79
N ARG A 526 0.89 -10.41 24.96
CA ARG A 526 0.69 -8.97 25.17
C ARG A 526 1.95 -8.13 24.84
N PRO A 527 3.17 -8.47 25.32
CA PRO A 527 4.37 -7.72 24.96
C PRO A 527 4.69 -7.76 23.47
N GLU A 528 4.48 -8.92 22.80
CA GLU A 528 4.71 -9.07 21.37
C GLU A 528 3.72 -8.21 20.55
N LEU A 529 2.43 -8.15 20.95
CA LEU A 529 1.46 -7.24 20.34
C LEU A 529 1.81 -5.77 20.60
N GLU A 530 2.25 -5.43 21.80
CA GLU A 530 2.66 -4.06 22.14
C GLU A 530 3.81 -3.59 21.24
N MET A 531 4.82 -4.45 21.03
CA MET A 531 5.91 -4.20 20.10
C MET A 531 5.39 -3.96 18.67
N MET A 532 4.48 -4.82 18.20
CA MET A 532 3.84 -4.65 16.91
C MET A 532 3.11 -3.31 16.79
N ILE A 533 2.28 -2.94 17.78
CA ILE A 533 1.54 -1.68 17.73
C ILE A 533 2.47 -0.47 17.81
N LYS A 534 3.59 -0.55 18.54
CA LYS A 534 4.61 0.51 18.57
C LYS A 534 5.20 0.74 17.18
N ASP A 535 5.59 -0.33 16.51
CA ASP A 535 6.20 -0.27 15.18
C ASP A 535 5.24 0.29 14.11
N TYR A 536 3.95 -0.02 14.21
CA TYR A 536 2.92 0.48 13.29
C TYR A 536 2.16 1.71 13.80
N TRP A 537 2.55 2.29 14.94
CA TRP A 537 1.76 3.35 15.62
C TRP A 537 1.45 4.52 14.69
N GLN A 538 2.47 5.00 13.99
CA GLN A 538 2.36 6.16 13.11
C GLN A 538 1.39 5.91 11.94
N ILE A 539 1.32 4.67 11.45
CA ILE A 539 0.35 4.27 10.42
C ILE A 539 -1.04 4.23 11.01
N LEU A 540 -1.21 3.60 12.17
CA LEU A 540 -2.51 3.55 12.83
C LEU A 540 -3.06 4.96 13.09
N VAL A 541 -2.18 5.92 13.43
CA VAL A 541 -2.53 7.33 13.57
C VAL A 541 -2.93 7.96 12.22
N ASP A 542 -2.12 7.77 11.17
CA ASP A 542 -2.38 8.36 9.85
C ASP A 542 -3.66 7.82 9.21
N PHE A 543 -3.99 6.55 9.46
CA PHE A 543 -5.25 5.92 9.06
C PHE A 543 -6.43 6.26 9.99
N GLN A 544 -6.20 7.06 11.04
CA GLN A 544 -7.21 7.42 12.04
C GLN A 544 -7.80 6.19 12.76
N MET A 545 -7.05 5.09 12.86
CA MET A 545 -7.44 3.88 13.59
C MET A 545 -7.16 3.98 15.09
N VAL A 546 -6.26 4.90 15.48
CA VAL A 546 -5.96 5.25 16.88
C VAL A 546 -5.82 6.77 17.01
N GLY A 547 -6.13 7.30 18.19
CA GLY A 547 -6.04 8.73 18.46
C GLY A 547 -4.59 9.19 18.59
N GLN A 548 -4.28 10.39 18.10
CA GLN A 548 -2.92 10.97 18.17
C GLN A 548 -2.38 11.11 19.60
N HIS A 549 -3.28 11.18 20.59
CA HIS A 549 -2.95 11.36 22.01
C HIS A 549 -3.05 10.07 22.83
N ASN A 550 -3.37 8.94 22.19
CA ASN A 550 -3.28 7.64 22.85
C ASN A 550 -1.81 7.20 22.98
N SER A 551 -1.56 6.16 23.77
CA SER A 551 -0.25 5.51 23.85
C SER A 551 -0.32 4.10 23.25
N PRO A 552 0.73 3.64 22.55
CA PRO A 552 0.84 2.27 22.05
C PRO A 552 0.60 1.21 23.13
N GLU A 553 1.07 1.45 24.35
CA GLU A 553 0.93 0.54 25.50
C GLU A 553 -0.53 0.37 25.93
N LYS A 554 -1.26 1.49 26.02
CA LYS A 554 -2.68 1.46 26.40
C LYS A 554 -3.51 0.81 25.32
N ASP A 555 -3.29 1.18 24.05
CA ASP A 555 -4.06 0.64 22.94
C ASP A 555 -3.74 -0.83 22.69
N SER A 556 -2.48 -1.26 22.78
CA SER A 556 -2.14 -2.70 22.72
C SER A 556 -2.78 -3.50 23.83
N LYS A 557 -2.79 -3.01 25.08
CA LYS A 557 -3.51 -3.69 26.16
C LYS A 557 -5.01 -3.81 25.87
N ASN A 558 -5.63 -2.77 25.34
CA ASN A 558 -7.05 -2.78 24.98
C ASN A 558 -7.34 -3.75 23.83
N ARG A 559 -6.59 -3.64 22.71
CA ARG A 559 -6.74 -4.51 21.54
C ARG A 559 -6.45 -5.97 21.88
N PHE A 560 -5.47 -6.23 22.74
CA PHE A 560 -5.20 -7.57 23.24
C PHE A 560 -6.40 -8.15 23.97
N ARG A 561 -6.96 -7.41 24.92
CA ARG A 561 -8.15 -7.83 25.67
C ARG A 561 -9.35 -8.02 24.75
N GLU A 562 -9.54 -7.15 23.77
CA GLU A 562 -10.64 -7.25 22.81
C GLU A 562 -10.53 -8.50 21.94
N ALA A 563 -9.34 -8.76 21.38
CA ALA A 563 -9.05 -9.96 20.61
C ALA A 563 -9.23 -11.24 21.44
N ALA A 564 -8.76 -11.24 22.70
CA ALA A 564 -8.79 -12.42 23.57
C ALA A 564 -10.16 -12.70 24.21
N LEU A 565 -11.11 -11.74 24.18
CA LEU A 565 -12.41 -11.89 24.84
C LEU A 565 -13.62 -11.83 23.90
N PHE A 566 -13.58 -10.94 22.91
CA PHE A 566 -14.79 -10.51 22.21
C PHE A 566 -14.84 -10.93 20.75
N THR A 567 -13.87 -11.72 20.29
CA THR A 567 -13.97 -12.38 18.99
C THR A 567 -14.68 -13.73 19.15
N GLN A 568 -15.23 -14.22 18.05
CA GLN A 568 -15.99 -15.46 18.04
C GLN A 568 -15.10 -16.69 18.20
N VAL A 569 -13.82 -16.55 17.85
CA VAL A 569 -12.80 -17.60 18.00
C VAL A 569 -11.94 -17.42 19.25
N SER A 570 -12.24 -16.42 20.10
CA SER A 570 -11.43 -16.12 21.28
C SER A 570 -11.34 -17.29 22.26
N ASP A 571 -10.18 -17.76 22.69
CA ASP A 571 -10.12 -18.87 23.66
C ASP A 571 -9.68 -18.42 25.06
N GLY A 572 -9.31 -17.15 25.21
CA GLY A 572 -8.88 -16.56 26.47
C GLY A 572 -7.51 -17.06 26.95
N ASN A 573 -6.71 -17.69 26.09
CA ASN A 573 -5.43 -18.31 26.46
C ASN A 573 -4.26 -17.33 26.68
N LEU A 574 -4.53 -16.01 26.67
CA LEU A 574 -3.53 -14.94 26.73
C LEU A 574 -2.55 -14.93 25.53
N LEU A 575 -3.03 -15.33 24.37
CA LEU A 575 -2.41 -15.13 23.08
C LEU A 575 -3.44 -14.53 22.11
N ILE A 576 -2.98 -13.88 21.06
CA ILE A 576 -3.80 -13.50 19.91
C ILE A 576 -3.40 -14.39 18.75
N SER A 577 -4.20 -15.42 18.53
CA SER A 577 -4.10 -16.28 17.35
C SER A 577 -4.35 -15.48 16.06
N VAL A 578 -3.95 -16.05 14.93
CA VAL A 578 -4.28 -15.48 13.60
C VAL A 578 -5.79 -15.28 13.44
N GLY A 579 -6.61 -16.21 13.94
CA GLY A 579 -8.06 -16.12 13.86
C GLY A 579 -8.63 -14.94 14.66
N GLU A 580 -8.21 -14.79 15.92
CA GLU A 580 -8.61 -13.67 16.78
C GLU A 580 -8.17 -12.33 16.19
N GLY A 581 -6.92 -12.23 15.74
CA GLY A 581 -6.38 -11.02 15.12
C GLY A 581 -7.14 -10.61 13.85
N VAL A 582 -7.43 -11.56 12.95
CA VAL A 582 -8.21 -11.29 11.74
C VAL A 582 -9.62 -10.81 12.07
N GLN A 583 -10.30 -11.42 13.04
CA GLN A 583 -11.64 -10.98 13.45
C GLN A 583 -11.63 -9.60 14.08
N LEU A 584 -10.66 -9.29 14.95
CA LEU A 584 -10.53 -7.97 15.54
C LEU A 584 -10.35 -6.90 14.44
N VAL A 585 -9.42 -7.12 13.50
CA VAL A 585 -9.20 -6.18 12.39
C VAL A 585 -10.45 -6.03 11.54
N LEU A 586 -11.20 -7.12 11.30
CA LEU A 586 -12.45 -7.05 10.56
C LEU A 586 -13.55 -6.27 11.32
N TYR A 587 -13.62 -6.36 12.65
CA TYR A 587 -14.50 -5.48 13.43
C TYR A 587 -14.09 -4.02 13.31
N MET A 588 -12.78 -3.72 13.28
CA MET A 588 -12.27 -2.34 13.10
C MET A 588 -12.64 -1.80 11.72
N LEU A 589 -12.36 -2.56 10.66
CA LEU A 589 -12.68 -2.17 9.27
C LEU A 589 -14.19 -2.07 9.01
N SER A 590 -15.00 -2.80 9.78
CA SER A 590 -16.46 -2.70 9.73
C SER A 590 -16.98 -1.47 10.49
N SER A 591 -16.42 -1.20 11.67
CA SER A 591 -16.88 -0.15 12.59
C SER A 591 -16.52 1.25 12.10
N ASP A 592 -15.32 1.44 11.56
CA ASP A 592 -14.80 2.75 11.12
C ASP A 592 -15.74 3.48 10.12
N PRO A 593 -16.16 2.89 8.98
CA PRO A 593 -17.06 3.59 8.07
C PRO A 593 -18.45 3.84 8.66
N ILE A 594 -18.93 2.96 9.56
CA ILE A 594 -20.22 3.14 10.24
C ILE A 594 -20.14 4.32 11.22
N GLY A 595 -19.09 4.36 12.04
CA GLY A 595 -18.87 5.41 13.04
C GLY A 595 -18.62 6.79 12.43
N LYS A 596 -17.81 6.87 11.37
CA LYS A 596 -17.60 8.11 10.60
C LYS A 596 -18.89 8.66 10.00
N GLU A 597 -19.72 7.79 9.42
CA GLU A 597 -21.01 8.21 8.88
C GLU A 597 -22.01 8.60 9.99
N MET A 598 -22.03 7.85 11.10
CA MET A 598 -22.79 8.22 12.31
C MET A 598 -22.41 9.63 12.79
N HIS A 599 -21.11 9.89 12.95
CA HIS A 599 -20.61 11.18 13.39
C HIS A 599 -20.94 12.31 12.41
N SER A 600 -20.67 12.13 11.12
CA SER A 600 -20.92 13.12 10.07
C SER A 600 -22.40 13.51 9.93
N ARG A 601 -23.33 12.56 10.09
CA ARG A 601 -24.78 12.88 10.07
C ARG A 601 -25.19 13.77 11.23
N VAL A 602 -24.72 13.44 12.43
CA VAL A 602 -25.08 14.18 13.64
C VAL A 602 -24.39 15.55 13.66
N ALA A 603 -23.14 15.65 13.23
CA ALA A 603 -22.40 16.92 13.11
C ALA A 603 -23.02 17.91 12.11
N ARG A 604 -23.85 17.43 11.16
CA ARG A 604 -24.60 18.29 10.21
C ARG A 604 -25.85 18.94 10.80
N ILE A 605 -26.41 18.36 11.86
CA ILE A 605 -27.66 18.81 12.48
C ILE A 605 -27.44 19.44 13.86
N CYS A 606 -26.36 19.09 14.54
CA CYS A 606 -26.03 19.54 15.88
C CYS A 606 -25.06 20.73 15.88
N ARG A 607 -24.98 21.41 17.03
CA ARG A 607 -23.95 22.43 17.26
C ARG A 607 -22.59 21.75 17.42
N ASN A 608 -21.66 22.16 16.57
CA ASN A 608 -20.28 21.68 16.60
C ASN A 608 -19.43 22.47 17.61
N GLY A 609 -18.54 21.76 18.30
CA GLY A 609 -17.49 22.28 19.17
C GLY A 609 -16.14 22.33 18.45
N PRO A 610 -15.02 22.45 19.19
CA PRO A 610 -13.69 22.38 18.59
C PRO A 610 -13.44 21.01 17.95
N PRO A 611 -12.51 20.91 16.98
CA PRO A 611 -12.10 19.62 16.42
C PRO A 611 -11.49 18.69 17.47
N ASP A 612 -11.69 17.39 17.30
CA ASP A 612 -11.08 16.33 18.11
C ASP A 612 -9.67 15.91 17.59
N ASP A 613 -9.11 14.85 18.17
CA ASP A 613 -7.78 14.30 17.83
C ASP A 613 -7.66 13.83 16.36
N TYR A 614 -8.79 13.68 15.65
CA TYR A 614 -8.88 13.26 14.25
C TYR A 614 -9.24 14.43 13.31
N GLY A 615 -9.35 15.64 13.85
CA GLY A 615 -9.76 16.84 13.12
C GLY A 615 -11.25 16.91 12.80
N GLN A 616 -12.08 16.05 13.41
CA GLN A 616 -13.53 16.07 13.24
C GLN A 616 -14.19 16.99 14.26
N PRO A 617 -15.25 17.73 13.92
CA PRO A 617 -15.92 18.62 14.87
C PRO A 617 -16.55 17.82 16.01
N THR A 618 -16.22 18.16 17.26
CA THR A 618 -16.93 17.56 18.41
C THR A 618 -18.41 17.99 18.43
N ILE A 619 -19.29 17.19 19.02
CA ILE A 619 -20.75 17.39 18.96
C ILE A 619 -21.34 17.66 20.35
N GLU A 620 -22.25 18.63 20.44
CA GLU A 620 -22.96 18.96 21.69
C GLU A 620 -23.73 17.74 22.27
N PRO A 621 -23.62 17.47 23.59
CA PRO A 621 -24.10 16.23 24.18
C PRO A 621 -25.59 15.94 24.03
N ASN A 622 -26.47 16.91 24.28
CA ASN A 622 -27.92 16.67 24.25
C ASN A 622 -28.42 16.38 22.84
N CYS A 623 -27.88 17.10 21.85
CA CYS A 623 -28.18 16.86 20.46
C CYS A 623 -27.65 15.50 19.99
N TYR A 624 -26.45 15.10 20.43
CA TYR A 624 -25.91 13.77 20.13
C TYR A 624 -26.79 12.65 20.68
N ARG A 625 -27.19 12.73 21.95
CA ARG A 625 -28.09 11.76 22.61
C ARG A 625 -29.41 11.62 21.85
N THR A 626 -30.01 12.75 21.50
CA THR A 626 -31.33 12.79 20.82
C THR A 626 -31.27 12.17 19.43
N ASN A 627 -30.18 12.41 18.68
CA ASN A 627 -30.11 12.03 17.27
C ASN A 627 -29.39 10.71 17.00
N LEU A 628 -28.41 10.32 17.83
CA LEU A 628 -27.63 9.08 17.63
C LEU A 628 -27.99 7.97 18.61
N LEU A 629 -28.27 8.29 19.88
CA LEU A 629 -28.58 7.25 20.88
C LEU A 629 -30.06 6.87 20.92
N ASP A 630 -30.88 7.48 20.05
CA ASP A 630 -32.21 6.98 19.73
C ASP A 630 -32.15 5.90 18.64
N PHE A 631 -32.07 4.65 19.07
CA PHE A 631 -32.00 3.47 18.19
C PHE A 631 -33.38 3.05 17.62
N ARG A 632 -34.44 3.87 17.76
CA ARG A 632 -35.74 3.56 17.16
C ARG A 632 -35.62 3.59 15.63
N PRO A 633 -36.24 2.64 14.90
CA PRO A 633 -36.21 2.65 13.43
C PRO A 633 -36.89 3.87 12.79
N SER A 634 -37.73 4.58 13.56
CA SER A 634 -38.34 5.84 13.17
C SER A 634 -37.34 7.00 13.16
N ASN A 635 -36.18 6.87 13.81
CA ASN A 635 -35.12 7.87 13.77
C ASN A 635 -34.41 7.79 12.40
N PRO A 636 -34.57 8.80 11.53
CA PRO A 636 -33.99 8.78 10.19
C PRO A 636 -32.46 8.80 10.20
N THR A 637 -31.83 9.32 11.26
CA THR A 637 -30.37 9.40 11.40
C THR A 637 -29.73 8.02 11.43
N ASN A 638 -30.39 7.05 12.07
CA ASN A 638 -29.82 5.75 12.43
C ASN A 638 -30.34 4.56 11.60
N LYS A 639 -31.45 4.74 10.88
CA LYS A 639 -32.23 3.63 10.29
C LYS A 639 -31.41 2.65 9.46
N ASP A 640 -30.48 3.15 8.65
CA ASP A 640 -29.59 2.37 7.78
C ASP A 640 -28.24 2.05 8.42
N LEU A 641 -27.76 2.88 9.35
CA LEU A 641 -26.47 2.69 10.03
C LEU A 641 -26.45 1.49 10.97
N LEU A 642 -27.61 1.14 11.52
CA LEU A 642 -27.78 -0.01 12.42
C LEU A 642 -28.34 -1.25 11.72
N ALA A 643 -28.62 -1.17 10.43
CA ALA A 643 -29.00 -2.33 9.62
C ALA A 643 -28.02 -3.53 9.75
N PRO A 644 -26.70 -3.32 9.96
CA PRO A 644 -25.77 -4.41 10.22
C PRO A 644 -26.02 -5.18 11.53
N PHE A 645 -26.82 -4.66 12.47
CA PHE A 645 -27.10 -5.27 13.78
C PHE A 645 -28.59 -5.62 13.98
N PRO A 646 -29.19 -6.48 13.14
CA PRO A 646 -30.65 -6.68 13.12
C PRO A 646 -31.19 -7.32 14.40
N VAL A 647 -30.41 -8.20 15.05
CA VAL A 647 -30.81 -8.87 16.30
C VAL A 647 -30.79 -7.87 17.45
N LEU A 648 -29.76 -7.03 17.53
CA LEU A 648 -29.68 -5.92 18.48
C LEU A 648 -30.86 -4.95 18.34
N ILE A 649 -31.21 -4.59 17.10
CA ILE A 649 -32.34 -3.69 16.83
C ILE A 649 -33.67 -4.33 17.21
N ARG A 650 -33.87 -5.61 16.90
CA ARG A 650 -35.07 -6.35 17.34
C ARG A 650 -35.15 -6.40 18.86
N PHE A 651 -34.03 -6.63 19.54
CA PHE A 651 -33.94 -6.60 21.00
C PHE A 651 -34.32 -5.22 21.54
N TYR A 652 -33.72 -4.13 21.04
CA TYR A 652 -34.01 -2.76 21.47
C TYR A 652 -35.48 -2.38 21.25
N GLN A 653 -36.09 -2.79 20.13
CA GLN A 653 -37.51 -2.59 19.86
C GLN A 653 -38.40 -3.31 20.87
N GLY A 654 -37.98 -4.47 21.38
CA GLY A 654 -38.70 -5.23 22.41
C GLY A 654 -38.63 -4.61 23.81
N LEU A 655 -37.70 -3.67 24.05
CA LEU A 655 -37.54 -3.02 25.36
C LEU A 655 -38.68 -2.05 25.69
N SER A 656 -38.98 -1.93 26.98
CA SER A 656 -39.83 -0.88 27.53
C SER A 656 -39.19 0.49 27.32
N GLU A 657 -39.97 1.58 27.36
CA GLU A 657 -39.41 2.94 27.23
C GLU A 657 -38.33 3.24 28.28
N LYS A 658 -38.55 2.80 29.53
CA LYS A 658 -37.56 2.91 30.61
C LYS A 658 -36.28 2.15 30.30
N ASP A 659 -36.39 0.93 29.77
CA ASP A 659 -35.21 0.11 29.47
C ASP A 659 -34.50 0.58 28.20
N ARG A 660 -35.20 1.20 27.24
CA ARG A 660 -34.57 1.91 26.12
C ARG A 660 -33.77 3.12 26.58
N ALA A 661 -34.29 3.90 27.54
CA ALA A 661 -33.55 5.00 28.13
C ALA A 661 -32.25 4.52 28.81
N LYS A 662 -32.34 3.43 29.59
CA LYS A 662 -31.15 2.77 30.17
C LYS A 662 -30.20 2.23 29.11
N PHE A 663 -30.72 1.66 28.02
CA PHE A 663 -29.89 1.17 26.93
C PHE A 663 -29.07 2.32 26.32
N ALA A 664 -29.70 3.46 26.05
CA ALA A 664 -29.02 4.66 25.56
C ALA A 664 -27.99 5.18 26.56
N GLU A 665 -28.34 5.26 27.85
CA GLU A 665 -27.44 5.66 28.94
C GLU A 665 -26.21 4.75 29.04
N TYR A 666 -26.39 3.43 29.06
CA TYR A 666 -25.28 2.48 29.15
C TYR A 666 -24.44 2.47 27.86
N ALA A 667 -25.06 2.63 26.69
CA ALA A 667 -24.31 2.80 25.45
C ALA A 667 -23.43 4.04 25.48
N GLU A 668 -23.96 5.17 25.97
CA GLU A 668 -23.18 6.39 26.16
C GLU A 668 -22.00 6.17 27.10
N ILE A 669 -22.25 5.68 28.32
CA ILE A 669 -21.20 5.48 29.32
C ILE A 669 -20.09 4.57 28.76
N ALA A 670 -20.46 3.52 28.02
CA ALA A 670 -19.51 2.56 27.49
C ALA A 670 -18.57 3.14 26.42
N ILE A 671 -19.04 4.07 25.59
CA ILE A 671 -18.26 4.67 24.49
C ILE A 671 -17.48 5.92 24.88
N ARG A 672 -17.68 6.43 26.10
CA ARG A 672 -17.04 7.67 26.57
C ARG A 672 -15.65 7.40 27.13
N LYS A 673 -14.71 8.33 26.88
CA LYS A 673 -13.38 8.27 27.50
C LYS A 673 -13.51 8.41 29.03
N PRO A 674 -12.67 7.71 29.83
CA PRO A 674 -12.67 7.86 31.29
C PRO A 674 -12.47 9.32 31.71
N GLY A 675 -13.21 9.76 32.73
CA GLY A 675 -13.15 11.14 33.26
C GLY A 675 -14.02 12.16 32.52
N TYR A 676 -14.91 11.74 31.63
CA TYR A 676 -15.87 12.64 30.99
C TYR A 676 -16.86 13.25 31.99
N THR A 677 -17.47 14.38 31.60
CA THR A 677 -18.62 14.97 32.30
C THR A 677 -19.83 15.02 31.38
N GLU A 678 -21.04 15.21 31.92
CA GLU A 678 -22.27 15.36 31.13
C GLU A 678 -22.20 16.48 30.08
N ALA A 679 -21.33 17.47 30.27
CA ALA A 679 -21.13 18.60 29.36
C ALA A 679 -20.01 18.36 28.32
N THR A 680 -19.20 17.30 28.47
CA THR A 680 -18.09 17.02 27.56
C THR A 680 -18.64 16.67 26.17
N TYR A 681 -18.22 17.36 25.13
CA TYR A 681 -18.69 17.12 23.76
C TYR A 681 -18.29 15.71 23.27
N PHE A 682 -19.02 15.16 22.32
CA PHE A 682 -18.71 13.86 21.71
C PHE A 682 -17.69 14.02 20.58
N GLY A 683 -16.57 13.30 20.67
CA GLY A 683 -15.63 13.15 19.57
C GLY A 683 -16.09 12.07 18.57
N SER A 684 -15.40 12.00 17.43
CA SER A 684 -15.60 10.95 16.42
C SER A 684 -15.26 9.55 16.94
N ASP A 685 -14.30 9.44 17.86
CA ASP A 685 -13.96 8.17 18.52
C ASP A 685 -15.11 7.55 19.30
N ALA A 686 -15.98 8.36 19.90
CA ALA A 686 -17.17 7.85 20.58
C ALA A 686 -18.13 7.22 19.57
N SER A 687 -18.32 7.85 18.41
CA SER A 687 -19.14 7.31 17.33
C SER A 687 -18.55 6.04 16.72
N ASP A 688 -17.22 5.93 16.62
CA ASP A 688 -16.52 4.74 16.10
C ASP A 688 -16.55 3.57 17.10
N SER A 689 -16.51 3.87 18.40
CA SER A 689 -16.55 2.88 19.48
C SER A 689 -17.92 2.21 19.60
N LEU A 690 -19.01 2.88 19.21
CA LEU A 690 -20.38 2.37 19.30
C LEU A 690 -20.62 1.10 18.44
N PRO A 691 -20.39 1.09 17.11
CA PRO A 691 -20.52 -0.13 16.30
C PRO A 691 -19.53 -1.21 16.72
N MET A 692 -18.32 -0.84 17.17
CA MET A 692 -17.34 -1.80 17.69
C MET A 692 -17.86 -2.55 18.93
N MET A 693 -18.41 -1.82 19.89
CA MET A 693 -19.04 -2.42 21.07
C MET A 693 -20.22 -3.33 20.69
N PHE A 694 -21.03 -2.94 19.70
CA PHE A 694 -22.12 -3.78 19.22
C PHE A 694 -21.62 -5.07 18.56
N HIS A 695 -20.50 -5.03 17.84
CA HIS A 695 -19.82 -6.25 17.37
C HIS A 695 -19.45 -7.18 18.52
N TYR A 696 -18.87 -6.64 19.60
CA TYR A 696 -18.51 -7.45 20.77
C TYR A 696 -19.72 -8.09 21.46
N ILE A 697 -20.80 -7.33 21.66
CA ILE A 697 -22.04 -7.83 22.24
C ILE A 697 -22.62 -8.94 21.37
N GLU A 698 -22.78 -8.70 20.06
CA GLU A 698 -23.35 -9.71 19.18
C GLU A 698 -22.44 -10.94 19.03
N ALA A 699 -21.11 -10.77 19.03
CA ALA A 699 -20.17 -11.89 19.00
C ALA A 699 -20.34 -12.83 20.21
N LEU A 700 -20.56 -12.28 21.40
CA LEU A 700 -20.80 -13.07 22.62
C LEU A 700 -22.11 -13.85 22.55
N PHE A 701 -23.21 -13.20 22.15
CA PHE A 701 -24.49 -13.88 21.98
C PHE A 701 -24.42 -14.94 20.89
N LEU A 702 -23.86 -14.62 19.71
CA LEU A 702 -23.73 -15.59 18.63
C LEU A 702 -22.96 -16.85 19.00
N ARG A 703 -22.02 -16.73 19.95
CA ARG A 703 -21.18 -17.82 20.38
C ARG A 703 -21.79 -18.63 21.53
N PHE A 704 -22.36 -17.95 22.54
CA PHE A 704 -22.73 -18.58 23.81
C PHE A 704 -24.23 -18.74 24.01
N ASP A 705 -25.10 -17.97 23.33
CA ASP A 705 -26.55 -18.18 23.32
C ASP A 705 -26.88 -19.36 22.38
N LYS A 706 -26.67 -20.58 22.88
CA LYS A 706 -26.79 -21.83 22.09
C LYS A 706 -28.24 -22.15 21.76
N ASN A 707 -29.15 -21.77 22.65
CA ASN A 707 -30.58 -22.03 22.50
C ASN A 707 -31.28 -20.92 21.67
N GLY A 708 -30.62 -19.78 21.46
CA GLY A 708 -31.09 -18.63 20.70
C GLY A 708 -32.25 -17.89 21.38
N ASP A 709 -32.41 -18.01 22.70
CA ASP A 709 -33.50 -17.37 23.44
C ASP A 709 -33.25 -15.88 23.70
N GLY A 710 -32.07 -15.37 23.32
CA GLY A 710 -31.67 -13.98 23.49
C GLY A 710 -31.10 -13.67 24.87
N PHE A 711 -30.85 -14.70 25.69
CA PHE A 711 -30.24 -14.59 27.00
C PHE A 711 -28.99 -15.48 27.09
N ILE A 712 -28.04 -15.08 27.93
CA ILE A 712 -26.97 -15.96 28.40
C ILE A 712 -27.39 -16.44 29.79
N ASP A 713 -27.70 -17.72 29.89
CA ASP A 713 -28.06 -18.35 31.16
C ASP A 713 -26.84 -18.86 31.94
N LYS A 714 -27.08 -19.52 33.09
CA LYS A 714 -26.01 -20.05 33.93
C LYS A 714 -25.17 -21.14 33.25
N ALA A 715 -25.78 -21.98 32.42
CA ALA A 715 -25.07 -23.06 31.72
C ALA A 715 -24.18 -22.47 30.61
N GLU A 716 -24.72 -21.54 29.83
CA GLU A 716 -24.01 -20.81 28.78
C GLU A 716 -22.90 -19.93 29.35
N ALA A 717 -23.14 -19.24 30.47
CA ALA A 717 -22.11 -18.48 31.18
C ALA A 717 -20.98 -19.38 31.70
N LYS A 718 -21.29 -20.62 32.12
CA LYS A 718 -20.25 -21.57 32.53
C LYS A 718 -19.39 -22.03 31.34
N GLU A 719 -19.99 -22.17 30.15
CA GLU A 719 -19.26 -22.43 28.90
C GLU A 719 -18.42 -21.22 28.47
N ALA A 720 -18.91 -20.00 28.70
CA ALA A 720 -18.19 -18.76 28.37
C ALA A 720 -17.03 -18.46 29.33
N PHE A 721 -17.15 -18.81 30.60
CA PHE A 721 -16.20 -18.44 31.65
C PHE A 721 -14.71 -18.71 31.33
N PRO A 722 -14.31 -19.86 30.75
CA PRO A 722 -12.90 -20.12 30.42
C PRO A 722 -12.24 -19.02 29.58
N VAL A 723 -12.98 -18.39 28.66
CA VAL A 723 -12.48 -17.28 27.83
C VAL A 723 -12.16 -16.05 28.68
N PHE A 724 -12.95 -15.79 29.73
CA PHE A 724 -12.80 -14.63 30.61
C PHE A 724 -11.91 -14.87 31.83
N ALA A 725 -11.63 -16.13 32.16
CA ALA A 725 -11.00 -16.52 33.42
C ALA A 725 -9.66 -15.82 33.65
N ASN A 726 -8.80 -15.78 32.63
CA ASN A 726 -7.48 -15.16 32.73
C ASN A 726 -7.55 -13.63 32.89
N THR A 727 -8.43 -12.96 32.14
CA THR A 727 -8.60 -11.51 32.27
C THR A 727 -9.21 -11.12 33.61
N LEU A 728 -10.21 -11.87 34.09
CA LEU A 728 -10.78 -11.64 35.42
C LEU A 728 -9.78 -11.90 36.53
N ALA A 729 -8.95 -12.94 36.39
CA ALA A 729 -7.84 -13.22 37.30
C ALA A 729 -6.83 -12.07 37.37
N ASP A 730 -6.42 -11.51 36.21
CA ASP A 730 -5.50 -10.35 36.13
C ASP A 730 -6.10 -9.11 36.81
N ILE A 731 -7.38 -8.82 36.56
CA ILE A 731 -8.08 -7.67 37.17
C ILE A 731 -8.23 -7.83 38.69
N ALA A 732 -8.52 -9.06 39.15
CA ALA A 732 -8.79 -9.37 40.55
C ALA A 732 -7.54 -9.71 41.37
N ASP A 733 -6.36 -9.82 40.75
CA ASP A 733 -5.14 -10.36 41.36
C ASP A 733 -5.35 -11.76 41.96
N MET A 734 -5.96 -12.65 41.17
CA MET A 734 -6.32 -14.02 41.56
C MET A 734 -5.73 -15.05 40.60
N LYS A 735 -5.74 -16.33 40.98
CA LYS A 735 -5.41 -17.42 40.05
C LYS A 735 -6.59 -17.69 39.10
N PRO A 736 -6.39 -17.93 37.80
CA PRO A 736 -7.46 -18.26 36.85
C PRO A 736 -8.31 -19.49 37.26
N THR A 737 -7.74 -20.38 38.07
CA THR A 737 -8.39 -21.60 38.58
C THR A 737 -9.20 -21.37 39.86
N ASP A 738 -9.25 -20.15 40.41
CA ASP A 738 -10.03 -19.85 41.61
C ASP A 738 -11.54 -19.89 41.29
N GLY A 739 -12.27 -20.78 41.97
CA GLY A 739 -13.70 -20.96 41.78
C GLY A 739 -14.55 -19.72 42.07
N LYS A 740 -14.03 -18.73 42.80
CA LYS A 740 -14.70 -17.44 43.01
C LYS A 740 -14.81 -16.63 41.72
N LEU A 741 -13.87 -16.78 40.78
CA LEU A 741 -13.91 -16.04 39.51
C LEU A 741 -15.15 -16.40 38.67
N VAL A 742 -15.58 -17.66 38.69
CA VAL A 742 -16.85 -18.08 38.05
C VAL A 742 -18.03 -17.35 38.68
N SER A 743 -18.02 -17.19 40.01
CA SER A 743 -19.07 -16.46 40.72
C SER A 743 -19.02 -14.97 40.41
N VAL A 744 -17.83 -14.36 40.29
CA VAL A 744 -17.68 -12.96 39.87
C VAL A 744 -18.23 -12.78 38.45
N PHE A 745 -17.88 -13.67 37.53
CA PHE A 745 -18.34 -13.62 36.14
C PHE A 745 -19.88 -13.74 36.03
N THR A 746 -20.46 -14.75 36.68
CA THR A 746 -21.93 -14.93 36.68
C THR A 746 -22.65 -13.80 37.41
N TYR A 747 -22.05 -13.23 38.45
CA TYR A 747 -22.59 -12.05 39.13
C TYR A 747 -22.57 -10.82 38.22
N LEU A 748 -21.45 -10.56 37.53
CA LEU A 748 -21.31 -9.47 36.56
C LEU A 748 -22.39 -9.57 35.48
N LEU A 749 -22.58 -10.74 34.89
CA LEU A 749 -23.63 -10.95 33.88
C LEU A 749 -25.04 -10.72 34.44
N ALA A 750 -25.32 -11.19 35.65
CA ALA A 750 -26.64 -11.09 36.24
C ALA A 750 -27.00 -9.70 36.79
N LYS A 751 -26.00 -8.92 37.21
CA LYS A 751 -26.18 -7.64 37.90
C LYS A 751 -25.68 -6.43 37.11
N GLY A 752 -25.00 -6.67 35.98
CA GLY A 752 -24.41 -5.63 35.15
C GLY A 752 -23.27 -4.86 35.82
N SER A 753 -22.84 -5.25 37.02
CA SER A 753 -21.88 -4.52 37.86
C SER A 753 -21.06 -5.47 38.73
N PRO A 754 -19.80 -5.13 39.08
CA PRO A 754 -18.97 -5.96 39.93
C PRO A 754 -19.57 -6.06 41.34
N PRO A 755 -19.27 -7.14 42.08
CA PRO A 755 -19.79 -7.31 43.43
C PRO A 755 -19.38 -6.15 44.32
N VAL A 756 -18.13 -5.69 44.27
CA VAL A 756 -17.60 -4.57 45.06
C VAL A 756 -16.85 -3.62 44.13
N ASP A 757 -16.95 -2.31 44.38
CA ASP A 757 -16.18 -1.25 43.72
C ASP A 757 -15.51 -0.36 44.78
N ASP A 758 -14.34 0.17 44.47
CA ASP A 758 -13.56 1.08 45.33
C ASP A 758 -14.31 2.37 45.64
N SER A 759 -15.21 2.81 44.73
CA SER A 759 -16.09 3.96 44.94
C SER A 759 -17.16 3.75 46.02
N MET A 760 -17.45 2.49 46.40
CA MET A 760 -18.50 2.18 47.36
C MET A 760 -18.07 2.57 48.78
N GLY A 761 -18.97 3.21 49.54
CA GLY A 761 -18.76 3.42 50.98
C GLY A 761 -18.71 2.10 51.77
N GLY A 762 -18.08 2.09 52.95
CA GLY A 762 -17.83 0.86 53.73
C GLY A 762 -19.08 0.01 54.00
N TRP A 763 -20.23 0.66 54.25
CA TRP A 763 -21.51 -0.03 54.44
C TRP A 763 -22.05 -0.67 53.14
N SER A 764 -21.91 0.02 52.01
CA SER A 764 -22.27 -0.54 50.69
C SER A 764 -21.40 -1.74 50.37
N ARG A 765 -20.07 -1.63 50.54
CA ARG A 765 -19.13 -2.75 50.36
C ARG A 765 -19.50 -3.97 51.19
N PHE A 766 -19.94 -3.78 52.44
CA PHE A 766 -20.39 -4.88 53.30
C PHE A 766 -21.60 -5.62 52.71
N TRP A 767 -22.68 -4.90 52.36
CA TRP A 767 -23.88 -5.52 51.79
C TRP A 767 -23.62 -6.18 50.44
N HIS A 768 -22.80 -5.54 49.62
CA HIS A 768 -22.36 -6.06 48.34
C HIS A 768 -21.50 -7.33 48.48
N SER A 769 -20.60 -7.37 49.48
CA SER A 769 -19.83 -8.57 49.81
C SER A 769 -20.72 -9.69 50.34
N ALA A 770 -21.72 -9.36 51.16
CA ALA A 770 -22.71 -10.33 51.65
C ALA A 770 -23.60 -10.87 50.51
N ALA A 771 -24.06 -10.00 49.61
CA ALA A 771 -24.81 -10.38 48.42
C ALA A 771 -23.98 -11.26 47.47
N PHE A 772 -22.69 -10.95 47.31
CA PHE A 772 -21.77 -11.78 46.56
C PHE A 772 -21.51 -13.13 47.24
N LEU A 773 -21.33 -13.17 48.55
CA LEU A 773 -21.18 -14.42 49.29
C LEU A 773 -22.44 -15.28 49.15
N TRP A 774 -23.61 -14.67 49.27
CA TRP A 774 -24.89 -15.35 49.01
C TRP A 774 -24.98 -15.86 47.56
N TRP A 775 -24.59 -15.06 46.58
CA TRP A 775 -24.53 -15.47 45.17
C TRP A 775 -23.59 -16.65 44.95
N HIS A 776 -22.41 -16.61 45.55
CA HIS A 776 -21.39 -17.65 45.48
C HIS A 776 -21.87 -18.97 46.08
N LEU A 777 -22.57 -18.90 47.23
CA LEU A 777 -23.10 -20.07 47.93
C LEU A 777 -24.33 -20.65 47.23
N THR A 778 -25.29 -19.82 46.84
CA THR A 778 -26.58 -20.28 46.29
C THR A 778 -26.53 -20.53 44.79
N LYS A 779 -25.60 -19.90 44.06
CA LYS A 779 -25.43 -19.99 42.60
C LYS A 779 -26.79 -19.88 41.88
N PRO A 780 -27.55 -18.79 42.11
CA PRO A 780 -28.93 -18.70 41.64
C PRO A 780 -29.00 -18.76 40.11
N SER A 781 -30.15 -19.16 39.58
CA SER A 781 -30.43 -19.04 38.15
C SER A 781 -30.53 -17.57 37.76
N PHE A 782 -29.97 -17.20 36.63
CA PHE A 782 -30.10 -15.87 36.05
C PHE A 782 -30.20 -15.96 34.53
N LYS A 783 -30.61 -14.84 33.94
CA LYS A 783 -30.59 -14.62 32.50
C LYS A 783 -30.01 -13.24 32.26
N ALA A 784 -28.96 -13.15 31.46
CA ALA A 784 -28.35 -11.89 31.05
C ALA A 784 -28.71 -11.62 29.60
N ASP A 785 -29.40 -10.52 29.32
CA ASP A 785 -29.66 -10.07 27.96
C ASP A 785 -28.62 -9.04 27.49
N ARG A 786 -28.83 -8.47 26.30
CA ARG A 786 -27.93 -7.47 25.71
C ARG A 786 -27.87 -6.18 26.54
N LEU A 787 -28.95 -5.82 27.25
CA LEU A 787 -28.96 -4.65 28.13
C LEU A 787 -28.08 -4.91 29.37
N GLY A 788 -28.19 -6.10 29.96
CA GLY A 788 -27.34 -6.51 31.07
C GLY A 788 -25.85 -6.54 30.68
N LEU A 789 -25.52 -7.05 29.49
CA LEU A 789 -24.14 -7.03 28.99
C LEU A 789 -23.66 -5.61 28.70
N LEU A 790 -24.50 -4.75 28.10
CA LEU A 790 -24.18 -3.35 27.86
C LEU A 790 -23.91 -2.60 29.18
N GLN A 791 -24.66 -2.92 30.23
CA GLN A 791 -24.39 -2.39 31.57
C GLN A 791 -23.02 -2.82 32.11
N VAL A 792 -22.57 -4.04 31.82
CA VAL A 792 -21.20 -4.49 32.15
C VAL A 792 -20.17 -3.62 31.42
N PHE A 793 -20.33 -3.38 30.12
CA PHE A 793 -19.43 -2.49 29.36
C PHE A 793 -19.41 -1.08 29.94
N ALA A 794 -20.58 -0.50 30.22
CA ALA A 794 -20.69 0.80 30.87
C ALA A 794 -19.94 0.86 32.21
N THR A 795 -20.11 -0.18 33.04
CA THR A 795 -19.45 -0.25 34.34
C THR A 795 -17.93 -0.41 34.22
N LEU A 796 -17.44 -1.15 33.23
CA LEU A 796 -16.00 -1.29 32.99
C LEU A 796 -15.37 -0.01 32.42
N SER A 797 -16.10 0.75 31.62
CA SER A 797 -15.63 2.03 31.05
C SER A 797 -15.65 3.17 32.07
N SER A 798 -16.54 3.13 33.07
CA SER A 798 -16.68 4.18 34.09
C SER A 798 -15.68 4.09 35.24
N GLN A 799 -14.97 2.97 35.38
CA GLN A 799 -13.95 2.83 36.43
C GLN A 799 -12.80 3.81 36.18
N PRO A 800 -12.43 4.65 37.17
CA PRO A 800 -11.27 5.50 37.03
C PRO A 800 -10.04 4.61 36.83
N PRO A 801 -9.08 5.00 35.97
CA PRO A 801 -7.83 4.27 35.85
C PRO A 801 -7.21 4.17 37.24
N LYS A 802 -6.90 2.94 37.69
CA LYS A 802 -6.15 2.73 38.94
C LYS A 802 -4.93 3.63 38.87
N ALA A 803 -4.79 4.55 39.83
CA ALA A 803 -3.62 5.41 39.90
C ALA A 803 -2.40 4.49 39.89
N THR A 804 -1.62 4.52 38.80
CA THR A 804 -0.34 3.84 38.77
C THR A 804 0.48 4.52 39.83
N VAL A 805 0.67 3.84 40.96
CA VAL A 805 1.60 4.28 42.00
C VAL A 805 2.90 4.52 41.27
N ALA A 806 3.30 5.79 41.17
CA ALA A 806 4.56 6.15 40.55
C ALA A 806 5.63 5.29 41.22
N PRO A 807 6.47 4.56 40.46
CA PRO A 807 7.49 3.71 41.07
C PRO A 807 8.25 4.58 42.07
N ASP A 808 8.19 4.18 43.35
CA ASP A 808 8.76 4.95 44.46
C ASP A 808 10.12 5.50 44.02
N GLY A 809 10.28 6.83 44.07
CA GLY A 809 11.43 7.57 43.57
C GLY A 809 12.75 7.30 44.31
N LYS A 810 13.07 6.03 44.60
CA LYS A 810 14.37 5.54 45.02
C LYS A 810 15.26 5.26 43.80
N GLY A 811 15.24 6.15 42.81
CA GLY A 811 16.33 6.24 41.85
C GLY A 811 17.57 6.71 42.61
N ALA A 812 18.63 5.90 42.60
CA ALA A 812 19.93 6.31 43.11
C ALA A 812 20.34 7.64 42.46
N PRO A 813 20.99 8.57 43.20
CA PRO A 813 21.42 9.84 42.64
C PRO A 813 22.37 9.58 41.47
N VAL A 814 21.96 10.01 40.28
CA VAL A 814 22.85 10.13 39.12
C VAL A 814 23.75 11.32 39.42
N ASN A 815 25.04 11.06 39.66
CA ASN A 815 26.04 12.11 39.86
C ASN A 815 26.16 12.96 38.58
N PRO A 816 26.32 14.29 38.74
CA PRO A 816 26.29 15.26 37.65
C PRO A 816 27.42 15.10 36.63
#